data_AF-A0A0J0UYB7-F1
#
_entry.id   AF-A0A0J0UYB7-F1
#
_cell.length_a   1.000
_cell.length_b   1.000
_cell.length_c   1.000
_cell.angle_alpha   90.00
_cell.angle_beta   90.00
_cell.angle_gamma   90.00
#
_symmetry.space_group_name_H-M   'P 1'
#
loop_
_entity.id
_entity.type
_entity.pdbx_description
1 polymer ?
#
loop_
_entity_poly.entity_id
_entity_poly.type
_entity_poly.pdbx_seq_one_letter_code
_entity_poly.pdbx_strand_id
1 'polypeptide(L)'
;MGATRREFLIAGAVAALAASAAACAPTPTGPGNGNVCLPPLGGGRSTLPAPGSAGLVDESWFQTRSAEYLALSTASLDGGNINSVTAHLLRARQDPTFSWDPSQIPTTVVGGDPFRDTDDFELMHCQWALYLGRGILPAEIITTIENKIAGARYRYDDPIPAGLIDNKWFWSENHRGMFACDEYLGGLAIPDRVFTFTGLTGAQHAARTRQIVIDWLQERSRFGFFEWHSNTYLKYSYAPVFTLLEFAQDEEILALAAGIADTAMLDLATNTFKGVFGASHGRGYKGGKLSYRGESSFNTCKFLFDSTDRDYLYTNDIGPLYIIGQSKYRVPEAIRRAGASQETAVVRERHGLPLNPHENFSLNPQAPFGYDYNDVKNLPFWWSTGALTSWQMLPQLLTAAKKWKLFDTELFSQLSVLKDFLDINPGLAQITVRELAGFAAAGCLGEAHTYSWRSSEAMLASVIDHRFGDAGDQTHAWQATLGPETTVFTIHPNKEAPSDSYWVGTASMPKTAQKERAAIHIYKPSYASPSDPILGPAFSYLQFTRAWFPQDRFDEVRQANGWTLGRKGDGYVALWSERPTEWRAINTADSASEGMTQPYDLVAPGSPSNVWICEVGGASDHGNFDSFVNAITAATVEVSRVKGVIDVHYISPIEGDLRLGTSSGFKVNDVATPLRNHPRHSSPWGESCEFSSAYDLQAGDARVQINSLTGARSVS
;
A
#
# COMPACT_ATOMS: atom_id res chain seq x y z
N MET A 1 -20.42 3.86 -2.32
CA MET A 1 -20.46 5.16 -1.62
C MET A 1 -19.60 5.02 -0.39
N GLY A 2 -18.31 5.31 -0.54
CA GLY A 2 -17.31 5.07 0.49
C GLY A 2 -17.19 6.23 1.47
N ALA A 3 -16.80 5.95 2.71
CA ALA A 3 -16.33 6.97 3.62
C ALA A 3 -15.25 7.82 2.93
N THR A 4 -15.51 9.12 2.81
CA THR A 4 -14.63 10.03 2.07
C THR A 4 -13.48 10.47 2.97
N ARG A 5 -12.28 10.53 2.39
CA ARG A 5 -11.03 11.14 2.91
C ARG A 5 -11.26 12.53 3.57
N ARG A 6 -12.39 13.15 3.24
CA ARG A 6 -12.97 14.41 3.74
C ARG A 6 -13.26 14.42 5.25
N GLU A 7 -13.38 13.31 5.97
CA GLU A 7 -13.59 13.39 7.44
C GLU A 7 -12.26 13.45 8.23
N PHE A 8 -11.14 13.10 7.59
CA PHE A 8 -9.85 12.89 8.24
C PHE A 8 -8.92 14.12 8.21
N LEU A 9 -9.01 14.97 7.18
CA LEU A 9 -8.17 16.18 7.08
C LEU A 9 -8.57 17.29 8.07
N ILE A 10 -9.72 17.13 8.78
CA ILE A 10 -10.27 18.07 9.79
C ILE A 10 -9.32 18.33 10.95
N ALA A 11 -8.45 17.37 11.24
CA ALA A 11 -8.13 17.14 12.63
C ALA A 11 -6.71 17.56 12.99
N GLY A 12 -5.75 17.42 12.05
CA GLY A 12 -4.34 17.76 12.29
C GLY A 12 -4.07 19.26 12.56
N ALA A 13 -5.09 20.09 12.52
CA ALA A 13 -4.99 21.53 12.35
C ALA A 13 -5.41 22.39 13.55
N VAL A 14 -6.12 21.87 14.57
CA VAL A 14 -6.72 22.74 15.62
C VAL A 14 -6.25 22.48 17.05
N ALA A 15 -5.30 21.57 17.25
CA ALA A 15 -4.97 21.08 18.57
C ALA A 15 -4.00 21.96 19.39
N ALA A 16 -3.93 23.27 19.12
CA ALA A 16 -3.00 24.15 19.81
C ALA A 16 -3.65 24.83 21.02
N LEU A 17 -3.54 24.23 22.22
CA LEU A 17 -3.52 24.95 23.50
C LEU A 17 -3.10 24.06 24.69
N ALA A 18 -2.11 24.57 25.44
CA ALA A 18 -1.67 24.25 26.81
C ALA A 18 -0.85 22.97 27.08
N ALA A 19 0.49 23.12 27.16
CA ALA A 19 1.31 22.91 28.38
C ALA A 19 2.82 22.93 28.05
N SER A 20 3.64 23.38 28.99
CA SER A 20 5.07 23.65 28.85
C SER A 20 5.97 22.70 29.67
N ALA A 21 7.21 22.58 29.16
CA ALA A 21 8.50 22.29 29.83
C ALA A 21 9.05 20.84 29.97
N ALA A 22 9.96 20.54 29.03
CA ALA A 22 11.35 20.04 29.15
C ALA A 22 11.68 18.60 29.64
N ALA A 23 12.32 17.84 28.76
CA ALA A 23 13.32 16.81 29.12
C ALA A 23 14.35 16.60 27.99
N CYS A 24 15.62 16.45 28.37
CA CYS A 24 16.73 16.05 27.47
C CYS A 24 16.81 14.51 27.41
N ALA A 25 17.11 13.94 26.23
CA ALA A 25 17.45 12.53 26.06
C ALA A 25 18.53 12.33 24.96
N PRO A 26 19.34 11.26 25.05
CA PRO A 26 20.60 11.12 24.31
C PRO A 26 20.43 10.48 22.93
N THR A 27 21.46 10.67 22.11
CA THR A 27 21.62 10.26 20.71
C THR A 27 21.62 8.72 20.52
N PRO A 28 21.00 8.16 19.47
CA PRO A 28 21.14 6.73 19.15
C PRO A 28 22.47 6.45 18.44
N THR A 29 23.17 5.41 18.91
CA THR A 29 24.38 4.83 18.31
C THR A 29 24.02 3.89 17.15
N GLY A 30 24.82 3.93 16.08
CA GLY A 30 24.58 3.27 14.78
C GLY A 30 24.60 1.73 14.77
N PRO A 31 24.24 1.13 13.62
CA PRO A 31 23.96 -0.30 13.51
C PRO A 31 25.22 -1.16 13.47
N GLY A 32 25.15 -2.29 14.18
CA GLY A 32 26.14 -3.37 14.18
C GLY A 32 26.04 -4.29 12.97
N ASN A 33 27.18 -4.87 12.63
CA ASN A 33 27.54 -5.62 11.41
C ASN A 33 26.69 -6.87 11.11
N GLY A 34 26.55 -7.17 9.81
CA GLY A 34 26.55 -8.57 9.36
C GLY A 34 25.79 -9.00 8.10
N ASN A 35 25.41 -8.14 7.15
CA ASN A 35 24.84 -8.61 5.88
C ASN A 35 25.93 -8.68 4.80
N VAL A 36 26.20 -9.88 4.27
CA VAL A 36 27.09 -10.06 3.10
C VAL A 36 26.28 -9.72 1.85
N CYS A 37 26.09 -8.43 1.64
CA CYS A 37 25.46 -7.93 0.44
C CYS A 37 26.37 -8.16 -0.78
N LEU A 38 25.82 -8.77 -1.83
CA LEU A 38 26.47 -8.76 -3.14
C LEU A 38 26.63 -7.31 -3.62
N PRO A 39 27.76 -6.94 -4.27
CA PRO A 39 27.87 -5.64 -4.89
C PRO A 39 26.75 -5.45 -5.91
N PRO A 40 26.19 -4.23 -6.06
CA PRO A 40 25.19 -3.98 -7.07
C PRO A 40 25.72 -4.41 -8.43
N LEU A 41 24.84 -5.00 -9.25
CA LEU A 41 25.14 -5.32 -10.64
C LEU A 41 25.76 -4.09 -11.31
N GLY A 42 27.04 -4.21 -11.67
CA GLY A 42 27.71 -3.26 -12.54
C GLY A 42 27.16 -3.46 -13.95
N GLY A 43 26.56 -2.42 -14.53
CA GLY A 43 26.02 -2.50 -15.88
C GLY A 43 25.38 -1.19 -16.31
N GLY A 44 25.50 -0.87 -17.60
CA GLY A 44 24.70 0.18 -18.23
C GLY A 44 23.30 -0.32 -18.58
N ARG A 45 22.47 0.56 -19.15
CA ARG A 45 21.13 0.22 -19.64
C ARG A 45 21.19 -1.00 -20.55
N SER A 46 20.28 -1.94 -20.33
CA SER A 46 20.11 -3.13 -21.17
C SER A 46 18.85 -3.00 -22.03
N THR A 47 18.91 -3.47 -23.28
CA THR A 47 17.72 -3.68 -24.09
C THR A 47 16.81 -4.71 -23.42
N LEU A 48 15.50 -4.46 -23.42
CA LEU A 48 14.55 -5.40 -22.85
C LEU A 48 14.54 -6.70 -23.67
N PRO A 49 14.66 -7.89 -23.03
CA PRO A 49 14.48 -9.14 -23.72
C PRO A 49 13.03 -9.25 -24.21
N ALA A 50 12.83 -9.63 -25.47
CA ALA A 50 11.51 -9.74 -26.06
C ALA A 50 10.69 -10.85 -25.36
N PRO A 51 9.36 -10.70 -25.23
CA PRO A 51 8.50 -11.81 -24.80
C PRO A 51 8.79 -13.10 -25.59
N GLY A 52 8.85 -14.24 -24.89
CA GLY A 52 9.32 -15.52 -25.42
C GLY A 52 10.83 -15.79 -25.28
N SER A 53 11.62 -14.85 -24.77
CA SER A 53 13.03 -15.09 -24.42
C SER A 53 13.16 -15.96 -23.16
N ALA A 54 14.26 -16.71 -23.06
CA ALA A 54 14.58 -17.49 -21.86
C ALA A 54 14.68 -16.60 -20.60
N GLY A 55 14.31 -17.16 -19.44
CA GLY A 55 14.25 -16.45 -18.16
C GLY A 55 13.00 -15.57 -17.95
N LEU A 56 12.19 -15.34 -18.99
CA LEU A 56 10.88 -14.69 -18.89
C LEU A 56 9.77 -15.73 -18.71
N VAL A 57 8.63 -15.31 -18.17
CA VAL A 57 7.42 -16.14 -18.14
C VAL A 57 7.11 -16.69 -19.52
N ASP A 58 6.88 -18.01 -19.58
CA ASP A 58 6.63 -18.73 -20.83
C ASP A 58 5.45 -18.11 -21.60
N GLU A 59 5.66 -17.92 -22.91
CA GLU A 59 4.69 -17.22 -23.73
C GLU A 59 3.42 -18.04 -23.95
N SER A 60 3.51 -19.38 -24.06
CA SER A 60 2.31 -20.22 -24.21
C SER A 60 1.45 -20.22 -22.95
N TRP A 61 2.08 -20.26 -21.78
CA TRP A 61 1.42 -20.10 -20.49
C TRP A 61 0.76 -18.71 -20.40
N PHE A 62 1.51 -17.65 -20.72
CA PHE A 62 1.01 -16.28 -20.66
C PHE A 62 -0.20 -16.05 -21.57
N GLN A 63 -0.15 -16.55 -22.81
CA GLN A 63 -1.25 -16.43 -23.76
C GLN A 63 -2.48 -17.22 -23.32
N THR A 64 -2.29 -18.37 -22.66
CA THR A 64 -3.41 -19.14 -22.06
C THR A 64 -4.10 -18.32 -20.97
N ARG A 65 -3.34 -17.75 -20.03
CA ARG A 65 -3.90 -16.88 -18.96
C ARG A 65 -4.57 -15.63 -19.53
N SER A 66 -3.97 -15.04 -20.57
CA SER A 66 -4.52 -13.88 -21.28
C SER A 66 -5.86 -14.21 -21.93
N ALA A 67 -5.95 -15.35 -22.63
CA ALA A 67 -7.16 -15.80 -23.29
C ALA A 67 -8.29 -16.09 -22.29
N GLU A 68 -7.98 -16.72 -21.15
CA GLU A 68 -8.94 -16.97 -20.07
C GLU A 68 -9.54 -15.68 -19.51
N TYR A 69 -8.69 -14.73 -19.11
CA TYR A 69 -9.16 -13.47 -18.55
C TYR A 69 -9.93 -12.64 -19.59
N LEU A 70 -9.41 -12.51 -20.82
CA LEU A 70 -10.09 -11.75 -21.87
C LEU A 70 -11.43 -12.36 -22.27
N ALA A 71 -11.56 -13.69 -22.31
CA ALA A 71 -12.84 -14.34 -22.60
C ALA A 71 -13.91 -13.95 -21.57
N LEU A 72 -13.55 -13.84 -20.29
CA LEU A 72 -14.41 -13.32 -19.25
C LEU A 72 -14.68 -11.81 -19.44
N SER A 73 -13.62 -11.03 -19.67
CA SER A 73 -13.69 -9.58 -19.82
C SER A 73 -14.52 -9.09 -21.01
N THR A 74 -14.60 -9.90 -22.06
CA THR A 74 -15.31 -9.59 -23.30
C THR A 74 -16.55 -10.43 -23.51
N ALA A 75 -17.06 -11.08 -22.45
CA ALA A 75 -18.34 -11.79 -22.50
C ALA A 75 -19.53 -10.84 -22.74
N SER A 76 -19.41 -9.58 -22.29
CA SER A 76 -20.34 -8.50 -22.57
C SER A 76 -19.59 -7.18 -22.67
N LEU A 77 -19.95 -6.36 -23.66
CA LEU A 77 -19.45 -4.99 -23.78
C LEU A 77 -20.22 -4.05 -22.85
N ASP A 78 -19.50 -3.37 -21.97
CA ASP A 78 -20.01 -2.17 -21.27
C ASP A 78 -19.45 -0.93 -21.97
N GLY A 79 -20.20 -0.39 -22.92
CA GLY A 79 -19.78 0.78 -23.71
C GLY A 79 -19.58 2.04 -22.86
N GLY A 80 -20.14 2.10 -21.65
CA GLY A 80 -19.93 3.20 -20.70
C GLY A 80 -18.64 3.08 -19.89
N ASN A 81 -17.88 1.99 -20.05
CA ASN A 81 -16.67 1.71 -19.28
C ASN A 81 -15.46 1.55 -20.19
N ILE A 82 -14.55 2.53 -20.14
CA ILE A 82 -13.35 2.57 -20.99
C ILE A 82 -12.42 1.36 -20.81
N ASN A 83 -12.42 0.69 -19.66
CA ASN A 83 -11.65 -0.54 -19.45
C ASN A 83 -12.32 -1.76 -20.09
N SER A 84 -13.66 -1.80 -20.18
CA SER A 84 -14.36 -2.79 -21.02
C SER A 84 -13.98 -2.60 -22.49
N VAL A 85 -13.95 -1.36 -22.98
CA VAL A 85 -13.50 -1.03 -24.35
C VAL A 85 -12.05 -1.50 -24.56
N THR A 86 -11.16 -1.22 -23.61
CA THR A 86 -9.76 -1.66 -23.65
C THR A 86 -9.64 -3.18 -23.71
N ALA A 87 -10.44 -3.92 -22.93
CA ALA A 87 -10.46 -5.38 -22.99
C ALA A 87 -10.87 -5.92 -24.36
N HIS A 88 -11.88 -5.32 -25.01
CA HIS A 88 -12.32 -5.71 -26.36
C HIS A 88 -11.27 -5.41 -27.42
N LEU A 89 -10.59 -4.26 -27.32
CA LEU A 89 -9.47 -3.91 -28.19
C LEU A 89 -8.31 -4.92 -28.03
N LEU A 90 -7.96 -5.28 -26.79
CA LEU A 90 -6.93 -6.27 -26.50
C LEU A 90 -7.31 -7.67 -27.01
N ARG A 91 -8.57 -8.08 -26.85
CA ARG A 91 -9.06 -9.37 -27.38
C ARG A 91 -9.01 -9.41 -28.88
N ALA A 92 -9.48 -8.36 -29.57
CA ALA A 92 -9.42 -8.29 -31.04
C ALA A 92 -7.97 -8.29 -31.56
N ARG A 93 -7.02 -7.74 -30.78
CA ARG A 93 -5.59 -7.78 -31.11
C ARG A 93 -4.99 -9.17 -30.98
N GLN A 94 -5.41 -9.96 -29.99
CA GLN A 94 -4.87 -11.32 -29.74
C GLN A 94 -5.58 -12.42 -30.55
N ASP A 95 -6.87 -12.26 -30.80
CA ASP A 95 -7.72 -13.23 -31.47
C ASP A 95 -8.39 -12.59 -32.69
N PRO A 96 -7.83 -12.80 -33.91
CA PRO A 96 -8.40 -12.27 -35.15
C PRO A 96 -9.81 -12.78 -35.48
N THR A 97 -10.27 -13.85 -34.81
CA THR A 97 -11.63 -14.39 -35.00
C THR A 97 -12.67 -13.70 -34.09
N PHE A 98 -12.21 -12.98 -33.07
CA PHE A 98 -13.08 -12.23 -32.19
C PHE A 98 -13.62 -10.99 -32.92
N SER A 99 -14.95 -10.86 -32.91
CA SER A 99 -15.66 -9.73 -33.49
C SER A 99 -16.49 -9.04 -32.41
N TRP A 100 -16.48 -7.72 -32.44
CA TRP A 100 -17.30 -6.83 -31.62
C TRP A 100 -17.63 -5.59 -32.45
N ASP A 101 -18.59 -4.78 -32.00
CA ASP A 101 -19.02 -3.57 -32.72
C ASP A 101 -18.51 -2.29 -32.01
N PRO A 102 -17.41 -1.66 -32.48
CA PRO A 102 -16.90 -0.42 -31.91
C PRO A 102 -17.85 0.77 -32.04
N SER A 103 -18.87 0.72 -32.91
CA SER A 103 -19.82 1.81 -33.09
C SER A 103 -20.80 1.97 -31.92
N GLN A 104 -20.87 0.97 -31.03
CA GLN A 104 -21.69 1.02 -29.81
C GLN A 104 -21.08 1.88 -28.70
N ILE A 105 -19.84 2.38 -28.87
CA ILE A 105 -19.16 3.16 -27.84
C ILE A 105 -19.65 4.60 -27.87
N PRO A 106 -20.34 5.09 -26.82
CA PRO A 106 -20.77 6.49 -26.75
C PRO A 106 -19.60 7.39 -26.33
N THR A 107 -19.65 8.67 -26.72
CA THR A 107 -18.68 9.68 -26.27
C THR A 107 -18.69 9.87 -24.75
N THR A 108 -19.78 9.53 -24.07
CA THR A 108 -19.91 9.57 -22.60
C THR A 108 -19.06 8.52 -21.87
N VAL A 109 -18.36 7.63 -22.60
CA VAL A 109 -17.38 6.70 -22.01
C VAL A 109 -16.19 7.44 -21.36
N VAL A 110 -15.97 8.71 -21.74
CA VAL A 110 -14.97 9.60 -21.16
C VAL A 110 -15.68 10.69 -20.33
N GLY A 111 -15.24 10.88 -19.08
CA GLY A 111 -15.76 11.92 -18.20
C GLY A 111 -15.41 13.34 -18.67
N GLY A 112 -16.39 14.24 -18.64
CA GLY A 112 -16.24 15.61 -19.13
C GLY A 112 -15.72 16.66 -18.12
N ASP A 113 -15.59 16.31 -16.83
CA ASP A 113 -15.16 17.26 -15.79
C ASP A 113 -13.63 17.26 -15.62
N PRO A 114 -12.92 18.35 -15.99
CA PRO A 114 -11.48 18.45 -15.84
C PRO A 114 -11.03 18.79 -14.41
N PHE A 115 -11.94 18.93 -13.44
CA PHE A 115 -11.64 19.20 -12.02
C PHE A 115 -12.07 18.05 -11.09
N ARG A 116 -12.59 16.96 -11.66
CA ARG A 116 -12.96 15.77 -10.89
C ARG A 116 -11.74 15.22 -10.16
N ASP A 117 -11.88 14.94 -8.87
CA ASP A 117 -10.81 14.28 -8.11
C ASP A 117 -10.51 12.89 -8.70
N THR A 118 -9.25 12.48 -8.67
CA THR A 118 -8.75 11.21 -9.25
C THR A 118 -8.93 11.04 -10.76
N ASP A 119 -9.04 12.15 -11.51
CA ASP A 119 -9.22 12.12 -12.97
C ASP A 119 -8.03 11.49 -13.73
N ASP A 120 -6.85 11.46 -13.12
CA ASP A 120 -5.67 10.73 -13.62
C ASP A 120 -5.94 9.24 -13.80
N PHE A 121 -6.82 8.64 -12.99
CA PHE A 121 -7.18 7.23 -13.19
C PHE A 121 -7.90 7.02 -14.53
N GLU A 122 -8.82 7.92 -14.88
CA GLU A 122 -9.51 7.87 -16.18
C GLU A 122 -8.58 8.28 -17.34
N LEU A 123 -7.71 9.28 -17.14
CA LEU A 123 -6.71 9.68 -18.14
C LEU A 123 -5.77 8.51 -18.48
N MET A 124 -5.36 7.72 -17.49
CA MET A 124 -4.56 6.53 -17.71
C MET A 124 -5.27 5.52 -18.62
N HIS A 125 -6.56 5.26 -18.37
CA HIS A 125 -7.35 4.38 -19.25
C HIS A 125 -7.53 4.99 -20.65
N CYS A 126 -7.67 6.32 -20.74
CA CYS A 126 -7.73 7.05 -22.01
C CYS A 126 -6.44 6.87 -22.83
N GLN A 127 -5.26 6.79 -22.21
CA GLN A 127 -4.01 6.48 -22.94
C GLN A 127 -4.15 5.14 -23.66
N TRP A 128 -4.52 4.08 -22.94
CA TRP A 128 -4.69 2.74 -23.52
C TRP A 128 -5.73 2.71 -24.64
N ALA A 129 -6.90 3.30 -24.41
CA ALA A 129 -7.96 3.38 -25.41
C ALA A 129 -7.55 4.19 -26.64
N LEU A 130 -6.78 5.27 -26.49
CA LEU A 130 -6.27 6.07 -27.61
C LEU A 130 -5.30 5.26 -28.46
N TYR A 131 -4.28 4.66 -27.85
CA TYR A 131 -3.24 3.93 -28.58
C TYR A 131 -3.78 2.67 -29.25
N LEU A 132 -4.62 1.89 -28.56
CA LEU A 132 -5.20 0.67 -29.11
C LEU A 132 -6.37 0.95 -30.06
N GLY A 133 -7.13 2.02 -29.82
CA GLY A 133 -8.36 2.33 -30.55
C GLY A 133 -8.17 3.10 -31.84
N ARG A 134 -6.98 3.68 -32.10
CA ARG A 134 -6.70 4.41 -33.35
C ARG A 134 -6.90 3.50 -34.57
N GLY A 135 -7.80 3.92 -35.46
CA GLY A 135 -8.17 3.15 -36.66
C GLY A 135 -9.21 2.05 -36.43
N ILE A 136 -9.66 1.84 -35.18
CA ILE A 136 -10.69 0.85 -34.81
C ILE A 136 -11.94 1.53 -34.23
N LEU A 137 -11.77 2.43 -33.26
CA LEU A 137 -12.88 3.17 -32.65
C LEU A 137 -13.40 4.27 -33.59
N PRO A 138 -14.67 4.68 -33.46
CA PRO A 138 -15.20 5.82 -34.20
C PRO A 138 -14.35 7.09 -33.98
N ALA A 139 -14.17 7.88 -35.05
CA ALA A 139 -13.31 9.06 -35.03
C ALA A 139 -13.74 10.10 -33.97
N GLU A 140 -15.04 10.20 -33.66
CA GLU A 140 -15.58 11.06 -32.61
C GLU A 140 -15.13 10.65 -31.20
N ILE A 141 -14.95 9.35 -30.96
CA ILE A 141 -14.47 8.82 -29.68
C ILE A 141 -12.98 9.13 -29.51
N ILE A 142 -12.18 8.90 -30.56
CA ILE A 142 -10.77 9.29 -30.58
C ILE A 142 -10.62 10.79 -30.31
N THR A 143 -11.42 11.62 -31.00
CA THR A 143 -11.40 13.08 -30.79
C THR A 143 -11.80 13.45 -29.36
N THR A 144 -12.76 12.75 -28.75
CA THR A 144 -13.18 12.98 -27.36
C THR A 144 -12.07 12.63 -26.37
N ILE A 145 -11.37 11.52 -26.59
CA ILE A 145 -10.21 11.13 -25.78
C ILE A 145 -9.08 12.17 -25.92
N GLU A 146 -8.77 12.61 -27.14
CA GLU A 146 -7.75 13.64 -27.38
C GLU A 146 -8.13 14.99 -26.75
N ASN A 147 -9.42 15.35 -26.77
CA ASN A 147 -9.93 16.54 -26.08
C ASN A 147 -9.83 16.42 -24.56
N LYS A 148 -10.07 15.23 -23.99
CA LYS A 148 -9.89 14.98 -22.56
C LYS A 148 -8.43 15.14 -22.14
N ILE A 149 -7.50 14.58 -22.90
CA ILE A 149 -6.05 14.69 -22.67
C ILE A 149 -5.60 16.16 -22.78
N ALA A 150 -5.90 16.83 -23.89
CA ALA A 150 -5.53 18.23 -24.08
C ALA A 150 -6.24 19.19 -23.10
N GLY A 151 -7.41 18.78 -22.59
CA GLY A 151 -8.25 19.52 -21.67
C GLY A 151 -7.93 19.29 -20.19
N ALA A 152 -6.95 18.45 -19.85
CA ALA A 152 -6.63 18.12 -18.47
C ALA A 152 -5.60 19.08 -17.85
N ARG A 153 -5.76 19.30 -16.53
CA ARG A 153 -4.74 19.92 -15.68
C ARG A 153 -3.88 18.83 -15.05
N TYR A 154 -2.59 18.85 -15.32
CA TYR A 154 -1.66 17.78 -14.96
C TYR A 154 -0.83 18.09 -13.72
N ARG A 155 -0.63 19.38 -13.41
CA ARG A 155 0.18 19.80 -12.27
C ARG A 155 -0.59 20.75 -11.37
N TYR A 156 -0.33 20.62 -10.06
CA TYR A 156 -0.91 21.50 -9.04
C TYR A 156 -0.53 22.98 -9.24
N ASP A 157 0.54 23.27 -9.98
CA ASP A 157 1.03 24.61 -10.29
C ASP A 157 0.78 25.04 -11.74
N ASP A 158 0.10 24.22 -12.56
CA ASP A 158 -0.43 24.68 -13.84
C ASP A 158 -1.48 25.79 -13.61
N PRO A 159 -1.62 26.75 -14.54
CA PRO A 159 -2.59 27.84 -14.39
C PRO A 159 -4.01 27.31 -14.16
N ILE A 160 -4.80 28.07 -13.42
CA ILE A 160 -6.23 27.84 -13.23
C ILE A 160 -6.99 29.11 -13.61
N PRO A 161 -8.10 29.04 -14.38
CA PRO A 161 -8.91 30.21 -14.68
C PRO A 161 -9.39 30.93 -13.41
N ALA A 162 -9.45 32.25 -13.48
CA ALA A 162 -9.86 33.07 -12.34
C ALA A 162 -11.26 32.68 -11.84
N GLY A 163 -11.39 32.45 -10.53
CA GLY A 163 -12.64 32.07 -9.88
C GLY A 163 -12.94 30.58 -9.84
N LEU A 164 -12.11 29.73 -10.45
CA LEU A 164 -12.22 28.28 -10.34
C LEU A 164 -11.35 27.73 -9.21
N ILE A 165 -11.79 26.61 -8.63
CA ILE A 165 -11.09 25.84 -7.60
C ILE A 165 -10.99 24.41 -8.13
N ASP A 166 -9.76 23.90 -8.19
CA ASP A 166 -9.50 22.52 -8.58
C ASP A 166 -9.37 21.65 -7.34
N ASN A 167 -10.27 20.67 -7.19
CA ASN A 167 -10.31 19.79 -6.03
C ASN A 167 -9.46 18.52 -6.21
N LYS A 168 -8.74 18.38 -7.33
CA LYS A 168 -7.87 17.24 -7.59
C LYS A 168 -6.78 17.05 -6.55
N TRP A 169 -6.55 15.80 -6.20
CA TRP A 169 -5.44 15.38 -5.36
C TRP A 169 -4.19 15.02 -6.18
N PHE A 170 -3.19 15.91 -6.22
CA PHE A 170 -1.94 15.70 -6.98
C PHE A 170 -0.83 14.96 -6.20
N TRP A 171 -1.07 14.64 -4.93
CA TRP A 171 0.02 14.60 -3.95
C TRP A 171 0.47 13.21 -3.51
N SER A 172 -0.37 12.18 -3.56
CA SER A 172 0.10 10.83 -3.17
C SER A 172 1.02 10.24 -4.23
N GLU A 173 1.73 9.19 -3.83
CA GLU A 173 2.70 8.50 -4.68
C GLU A 173 2.14 8.08 -6.04
N ASN A 174 0.98 7.41 -6.04
CA ASN A 174 0.34 6.94 -7.25
C ASN A 174 -0.06 8.10 -8.18
N HIS A 175 -0.72 9.14 -7.66
CA HIS A 175 -1.10 10.33 -8.44
C HIS A 175 0.11 11.04 -9.07
N ARG A 176 1.24 11.18 -8.36
CA ARG A 176 2.46 11.75 -8.95
C ARG A 176 2.93 10.98 -10.19
N GLY A 177 2.97 9.64 -10.08
CA GLY A 177 3.38 8.78 -11.19
C GLY A 177 2.37 8.80 -12.34
N MET A 178 1.07 8.76 -12.02
CA MET A 178 -0.01 8.74 -13.01
C MET A 178 -0.11 10.05 -13.79
N PHE A 179 -0.19 11.20 -13.12
CA PHE A 179 -0.20 12.50 -13.81
C PHE A 179 1.03 12.72 -14.69
N ALA A 180 2.23 12.34 -14.21
CA ALA A 180 3.45 12.48 -15.00
C ALA A 180 3.44 11.56 -16.25
N CYS A 181 2.98 10.31 -16.10
CA CYS A 181 2.82 9.39 -17.21
C CYS A 181 1.79 9.89 -18.23
N ASP A 182 0.61 10.32 -17.77
CA ASP A 182 -0.47 10.78 -18.62
C ASP A 182 -0.11 12.06 -19.38
N GLU A 183 0.57 12.99 -18.72
CA GLU A 183 1.06 14.22 -19.36
C GLU A 183 2.13 13.90 -20.42
N TYR A 184 3.08 13.03 -20.09
CA TYR A 184 4.17 12.66 -20.99
C TYR A 184 3.65 11.93 -22.23
N LEU A 185 2.87 10.86 -22.05
CA LEU A 185 2.34 10.05 -23.16
C LEU A 185 1.24 10.76 -23.94
N GLY A 186 0.41 11.55 -23.26
CA GLY A 186 -0.57 12.41 -23.91
C GLY A 186 0.10 13.44 -24.80
N GLY A 187 1.17 14.08 -24.31
CA GLY A 187 1.97 15.02 -25.09
C GLY A 187 2.61 14.39 -26.32
N LEU A 188 3.11 13.15 -26.23
CA LEU A 188 3.65 12.40 -27.36
C LEU A 188 2.56 11.96 -28.36
N ALA A 189 1.36 11.65 -27.88
CA ALA A 189 0.28 11.15 -28.73
C ALA A 189 -0.33 12.24 -29.64
N ILE A 190 -0.35 13.49 -29.16
CA ILE A 190 -0.93 14.66 -29.84
C ILE A 190 0.04 15.87 -29.81
N PRO A 191 1.23 15.76 -30.44
CA PRO A 191 2.35 16.67 -30.23
C PRO A 191 2.07 18.12 -30.61
N ASP A 192 1.26 18.35 -31.65
CA ASP A 192 0.95 19.69 -32.16
C ASP A 192 -0.27 20.32 -31.48
N ARG A 193 -1.01 19.55 -30.66
CA ARG A 193 -2.22 20.04 -29.98
C ARG A 193 -1.83 21.00 -28.86
N VAL A 194 -2.53 22.13 -28.75
CA VAL A 194 -2.37 23.06 -27.63
C VAL A 194 -3.22 22.60 -26.45
N PHE A 195 -2.59 22.46 -25.28
CA PHE A 195 -3.23 22.05 -24.03
C PHE A 195 -3.85 23.26 -23.35
N THR A 196 -5.08 23.11 -22.88
CA THR A 196 -5.97 24.23 -22.55
C THR A 196 -5.51 25.05 -21.35
N PHE A 197 -4.99 24.40 -20.31
CA PHE A 197 -4.59 25.07 -19.07
C PHE A 197 -3.26 25.81 -19.18
N THR A 198 -2.35 25.34 -20.01
CA THR A 198 -0.95 25.84 -20.07
C THR A 198 -0.68 26.68 -21.30
N GLY A 199 -1.44 26.49 -22.39
CA GLY A 199 -1.15 27.04 -23.70
C GLY A 199 0.07 26.40 -24.39
N LEU A 200 0.65 25.35 -23.81
CA LEU A 200 1.77 24.61 -24.37
C LEU A 200 1.27 23.59 -25.39
N THR A 201 2.11 23.26 -26.36
CA THR A 201 1.89 22.12 -27.27
C THR A 201 2.10 20.78 -26.56
N GLY A 202 1.53 19.70 -27.08
CA GLY A 202 1.76 18.35 -26.59
C GLY A 202 3.25 17.98 -26.54
N ALA A 203 4.03 18.37 -27.56
CA ALA A 203 5.47 18.16 -27.60
C ALA A 203 6.20 18.88 -26.44
N GLN A 204 5.76 20.10 -26.10
CA GLN A 204 6.30 20.84 -24.95
C GLN A 204 5.89 20.20 -23.61
N HIS A 205 4.68 19.65 -23.50
CA HIS A 205 4.24 18.86 -22.35
C HIS A 205 5.11 17.60 -22.16
N ALA A 206 5.32 16.83 -23.22
CA ALA A 206 6.21 15.67 -23.18
C ALA A 206 7.63 16.06 -22.75
N ALA A 207 8.19 17.13 -23.32
CA ALA A 207 9.52 17.61 -23.00
C ALA A 207 9.66 18.06 -21.53
N ARG A 208 8.69 18.80 -20.99
CA ARG A 208 8.75 19.29 -19.59
C ARG A 208 8.51 18.21 -18.54
N THR A 209 7.99 17.05 -18.93
CA THR A 209 7.61 15.97 -18.00
C THR A 209 8.56 14.77 -18.02
N ARG A 210 9.34 14.60 -19.08
CA ARG A 210 10.32 13.51 -19.21
C ARG A 210 11.16 13.31 -17.94
N GLN A 211 11.77 14.37 -17.40
CA GLN A 211 12.62 14.25 -16.21
C GLN A 211 11.82 13.87 -14.96
N ILE A 212 10.59 14.35 -14.81
CA ILE A 212 9.73 14.03 -13.66
C ILE A 212 9.38 12.53 -13.64
N VAL A 213 9.14 11.94 -14.82
CA VAL A 213 8.92 10.49 -14.94
C VAL A 213 10.17 9.72 -14.48
N ILE A 214 11.35 10.14 -14.93
CA ILE A 214 12.62 9.52 -14.55
C ILE A 214 12.86 9.64 -13.04
N ASP A 215 12.68 10.84 -12.48
CA ASP A 215 12.88 11.11 -11.06
C ASP A 215 11.94 10.24 -10.22
N TRP A 216 10.65 10.14 -10.59
CA TRP A 216 9.70 9.29 -9.88
C TRP A 216 10.07 7.80 -9.94
N LEU A 217 10.50 7.29 -11.11
CA LEU A 217 10.99 5.91 -11.24
C LEU A 217 12.24 5.66 -10.38
N GLN A 218 13.18 6.60 -10.34
CA GLN A 218 14.38 6.50 -9.51
C GLN A 218 14.06 6.59 -8.01
N GLU A 219 13.08 7.38 -7.60
CA GLU A 219 12.58 7.41 -6.22
C GLU A 219 12.04 6.03 -5.81
N ARG A 220 11.20 5.39 -6.65
CA ARG A 220 10.66 4.04 -6.38
C ARG A 220 11.78 2.99 -6.33
N SER A 221 12.75 3.12 -7.22
CA SER A 221 13.93 2.23 -7.29
C SER A 221 14.73 2.25 -5.99
N ARG A 222 14.89 3.42 -5.39
CA ARG A 222 15.74 3.62 -4.21
C ARG A 222 15.02 3.34 -2.90
N PHE A 223 13.75 3.71 -2.79
CA PHE A 223 13.01 3.71 -1.52
C PHE A 223 11.84 2.72 -1.47
N GLY A 224 11.60 1.98 -2.56
CA GLY A 224 10.40 1.18 -2.72
C GLY A 224 9.14 2.03 -2.86
N PHE A 225 7.99 1.38 -2.69
CA PHE A 225 6.70 2.05 -2.65
C PHE A 225 6.44 2.57 -1.23
N PHE A 226 6.15 3.87 -1.07
CA PHE A 226 5.88 4.50 0.22
C PHE A 226 4.55 3.99 0.80
N GLU A 227 3.54 3.81 -0.04
CA GLU A 227 2.28 3.14 0.31
C GLU A 227 2.49 1.62 0.35
N TRP A 228 3.45 1.16 1.17
CA TRP A 228 3.99 -0.20 1.16
C TRP A 228 2.88 -1.25 1.13
N HIS A 229 3.03 -2.22 0.22
CA HIS A 229 2.12 -3.34 0.03
C HIS A 229 0.64 -2.96 -0.01
N SER A 230 0.26 -1.76 -0.43
CA SER A 230 -1.15 -1.38 -0.43
C SER A 230 -1.95 -2.29 -1.36
N ASN A 231 -2.83 -3.11 -0.80
CA ASN A 231 -3.78 -3.94 -1.55
C ASN A 231 -4.86 -3.14 -2.29
N THR A 232 -4.84 -1.81 -2.14
CA THR A 232 -5.70 -0.87 -2.84
C THR A 232 -4.92 -0.10 -3.92
N TYR A 233 -3.77 0.48 -3.56
CA TYR A 233 -3.07 1.46 -4.39
C TYR A 233 -1.82 0.95 -5.12
N LEU A 234 -1.26 -0.21 -4.77
CA LEU A 234 -0.10 -0.74 -5.49
C LEU A 234 -0.44 -0.91 -6.98
N LYS A 235 -1.67 -1.29 -7.30
CA LYS A 235 -2.19 -1.37 -8.67
C LYS A 235 -2.11 -0.05 -9.43
N TYR A 236 -2.52 1.04 -8.79
CA TYR A 236 -2.44 2.38 -9.37
C TYR A 236 -0.98 2.90 -9.43
N SER A 237 -0.07 2.30 -8.67
CA SER A 237 1.36 2.64 -8.69
C SER A 237 2.11 1.93 -9.83
N TYR A 238 1.78 0.67 -10.15
CA TYR A 238 2.36 -0.02 -11.31
C TYR A 238 1.63 0.24 -12.64
N ALA A 239 0.40 0.77 -12.61
CA ALA A 239 -0.34 1.18 -13.80
C ALA A 239 0.46 2.14 -14.70
N PRO A 240 0.99 3.29 -14.22
CA PRO A 240 1.80 4.18 -15.06
C PRO A 240 3.07 3.49 -15.58
N VAL A 241 3.65 2.57 -14.80
CA VAL A 241 4.85 1.82 -15.20
C VAL A 241 4.57 0.94 -16.42
N PHE A 242 3.48 0.17 -16.41
CA PHE A 242 3.08 -0.66 -17.56
C PHE A 242 2.65 0.18 -18.77
N THR A 243 2.00 1.32 -18.55
CA THR A 243 1.62 2.23 -19.64
C THR A 243 2.87 2.84 -20.30
N LEU A 244 3.88 3.25 -19.53
CA LEU A 244 5.18 3.71 -20.04
C LEU A 244 5.91 2.61 -20.79
N LEU A 245 5.95 1.38 -20.25
CA LEU A 245 6.60 0.24 -20.91
C LEU A 245 6.02 -0.05 -22.29
N GLU A 246 4.71 0.05 -22.45
CA GLU A 246 4.06 -0.21 -23.74
C GLU A 246 4.21 0.97 -24.71
N PHE A 247 3.96 2.20 -24.27
CA PHE A 247 3.79 3.33 -25.20
C PHE A 247 4.97 4.29 -25.29
N ALA A 248 5.89 4.31 -24.31
CA ALA A 248 7.09 5.14 -24.43
C ALA A 248 8.05 4.61 -25.50
N GLN A 249 8.82 5.54 -26.09
CA GLN A 249 9.92 5.25 -27.02
C GLN A 249 11.29 5.58 -26.42
N ASP A 250 11.32 6.15 -25.22
CA ASP A 250 12.53 6.56 -24.54
C ASP A 250 13.19 5.38 -23.83
N GLU A 251 14.38 4.98 -24.31
CA GLU A 251 15.10 3.82 -23.80
C GLU A 251 15.45 3.92 -22.30
N GLU A 252 15.66 5.13 -21.77
CA GLU A 252 15.90 5.33 -20.34
C GLU A 252 14.65 5.02 -19.52
N ILE A 253 13.52 5.59 -19.94
CA ILE A 253 12.23 5.37 -19.27
C ILE A 253 11.85 3.90 -19.34
N LEU A 254 12.02 3.24 -20.49
CA LEU A 254 11.71 1.82 -20.65
C LEU A 254 12.56 0.94 -19.72
N ALA A 255 13.87 1.20 -19.64
CA ALA A 255 14.78 0.43 -18.80
C ALA A 255 14.49 0.61 -17.30
N LEU A 256 14.27 1.85 -16.85
CA LEU A 256 13.89 2.15 -15.46
C LEU A 256 12.52 1.58 -15.11
N ALA A 257 11.53 1.76 -15.99
CA ALA A 257 10.17 1.24 -15.79
C ALA A 257 10.16 -0.29 -15.68
N ALA A 258 10.98 -1.01 -16.45
CA ALA A 258 11.06 -2.47 -16.35
C ALA A 258 11.57 -2.91 -14.96
N GLY A 259 12.58 -2.24 -14.41
CA GLY A 259 13.08 -2.53 -13.06
C GLY A 259 12.03 -2.24 -11.96
N ILE A 260 11.24 -1.18 -12.12
CA ILE A 260 10.14 -0.87 -11.18
C ILE A 260 8.97 -1.84 -11.33
N ALA A 261 8.65 -2.27 -12.55
CA ALA A 261 7.64 -3.31 -12.79
C ALA A 261 8.04 -4.61 -12.10
N ASP A 262 9.28 -5.06 -12.29
CA ASP A 262 9.81 -6.25 -11.61
C ASP A 262 9.77 -6.09 -10.08
N THR A 263 10.12 -4.91 -9.54
CA THR A 263 10.06 -4.65 -8.09
C THR A 263 8.62 -4.74 -7.56
N ALA A 264 7.66 -4.15 -8.25
CA ALA A 264 6.25 -4.22 -7.85
C ALA A 264 5.70 -5.65 -7.92
N MET A 265 6.08 -6.42 -8.95
CA MET A 265 5.67 -7.82 -9.08
C MET A 265 6.34 -8.72 -8.05
N LEU A 266 7.57 -8.40 -7.64
CA LEU A 266 8.27 -9.07 -6.54
C LEU A 266 7.53 -8.85 -5.21
N ASP A 267 7.18 -7.60 -4.88
CA ASP A 267 6.44 -7.26 -3.66
C ASP A 267 5.13 -8.07 -3.58
N LEU A 268 4.42 -8.25 -4.71
CA LEU A 268 3.24 -9.13 -4.79
C LEU A 268 3.59 -10.62 -4.63
N ALA A 269 4.62 -11.10 -5.32
CA ALA A 269 5.02 -12.51 -5.34
C ALA A 269 5.45 -13.01 -3.95
N THR A 270 6.22 -12.21 -3.21
CA THR A 270 6.76 -12.64 -1.92
C THR A 270 5.74 -12.59 -0.78
N ASN A 271 4.64 -11.88 -0.98
CA ASN A 271 3.63 -11.61 0.04
C ASN A 271 2.21 -12.06 -0.37
N THR A 272 2.07 -12.86 -1.44
CA THR A 272 0.79 -13.48 -1.77
C THR A 272 0.63 -14.84 -1.10
N PHE A 273 -0.59 -15.16 -0.69
CA PHE A 273 -0.95 -16.48 -0.19
C PHE A 273 -2.35 -16.86 -0.68
N LYS A 274 -2.44 -17.95 -1.44
CA LYS A 274 -3.69 -18.43 -2.06
C LYS A 274 -4.46 -17.32 -2.80
N GLY A 275 -3.75 -16.49 -3.56
CA GLY A 275 -4.27 -15.38 -4.34
C GLY A 275 -4.49 -14.07 -3.58
N VAL A 276 -4.48 -14.08 -2.25
CA VAL A 276 -4.62 -12.88 -1.38
C VAL A 276 -3.29 -12.18 -1.26
N PHE A 277 -3.29 -10.85 -1.21
CA PHE A 277 -2.09 -10.09 -0.83
C PHE A 277 -2.00 -10.00 0.70
N GLY A 278 -1.55 -11.09 1.34
CA GLY A 278 -1.62 -11.34 2.79
C GLY A 278 -0.66 -10.50 3.66
N ALA A 279 -0.17 -9.35 3.19
CA ALA A 279 0.80 -8.52 3.91
C ALA A 279 0.16 -7.53 4.90
N SER A 280 0.99 -6.88 5.73
CA SER A 280 0.63 -5.57 6.29
C SER A 280 0.54 -4.51 5.19
N HIS A 281 -0.30 -3.49 5.35
CA HIS A 281 -0.50 -2.46 4.32
C HIS A 281 -0.29 -1.04 4.87
N GLY A 282 0.46 -0.21 4.14
CA GLY A 282 0.55 1.23 4.44
C GLY A 282 -0.79 1.94 4.22
N ARG A 283 -1.56 1.46 3.25
CA ARG A 283 -2.95 1.85 3.00
C ARG A 283 -3.82 0.65 2.64
N GLY A 284 -4.92 0.48 3.36
CA GLY A 284 -5.97 -0.50 3.06
C GLY A 284 -7.32 -0.01 3.57
N TYR A 285 -8.39 -0.48 2.94
CA TYR A 285 -9.77 -0.12 3.30
C TYR A 285 -10.56 -1.34 3.75
N LYS A 286 -11.71 -1.11 4.39
CA LYS A 286 -12.63 -2.14 4.89
C LYS A 286 -12.76 -3.31 3.91
N GLY A 287 -13.19 -3.06 2.67
CA GLY A 287 -13.40 -4.13 1.68
C GLY A 287 -12.19 -5.06 1.49
N GLY A 288 -11.03 -4.49 1.18
CA GLY A 288 -9.81 -5.28 0.92
C GLY A 288 -9.16 -5.89 2.17
N LYS A 289 -9.50 -5.45 3.38
CA LYS A 289 -8.96 -6.04 4.62
C LYS A 289 -9.77 -7.24 5.11
N LEU A 290 -11.09 -7.22 4.87
CA LEU A 290 -12.01 -8.23 5.41
C LEU A 290 -12.03 -9.51 4.58
N SER A 291 -11.89 -9.41 3.26
CA SER A 291 -11.87 -10.56 2.36
C SER A 291 -11.19 -10.24 1.02
N TYR A 292 -10.79 -11.28 0.29
CA TYR A 292 -10.28 -11.12 -1.09
C TYR A 292 -11.25 -10.40 -2.03
N ARG A 293 -12.56 -10.41 -1.75
CA ARG A 293 -13.60 -9.83 -2.63
C ARG A 293 -13.46 -8.32 -2.80
N GLY A 294 -12.82 -7.64 -1.85
CA GLY A 294 -12.53 -6.21 -1.93
C GLY A 294 -11.07 -5.90 -2.27
N GLU A 295 -10.23 -6.90 -2.53
CA GLU A 295 -8.82 -6.69 -2.84
C GLU A 295 -8.61 -6.28 -4.30
N SER A 296 -8.03 -5.10 -4.49
CA SER A 296 -7.69 -4.56 -5.81
C SER A 296 -6.57 -5.35 -6.49
N SER A 297 -5.74 -6.06 -5.71
CA SER A 297 -4.61 -6.88 -6.18
C SER A 297 -5.00 -8.30 -6.61
N PHE A 298 -6.17 -8.79 -6.22
CA PHE A 298 -6.53 -10.22 -6.34
C PHE A 298 -6.45 -10.73 -7.79
N ASN A 299 -7.06 -10.00 -8.73
CA ASN A 299 -7.04 -10.38 -10.15
C ASN A 299 -5.62 -10.45 -10.72
N THR A 300 -4.73 -9.53 -10.31
CA THR A 300 -3.32 -9.55 -10.71
C THR A 300 -2.59 -10.78 -10.15
N CYS A 301 -2.78 -11.08 -8.87
CA CYS A 301 -2.19 -12.26 -8.22
C CYS A 301 -2.70 -13.57 -8.87
N LYS A 302 -4.01 -13.67 -9.13
CA LYS A 302 -4.60 -14.82 -9.85
C LYS A 302 -4.03 -14.96 -11.26
N PHE A 303 -3.87 -13.84 -11.98
CA PHE A 303 -3.32 -13.86 -13.32
C PHE A 303 -1.86 -14.34 -13.35
N LEU A 304 -1.00 -13.80 -12.46
CA LEU A 304 0.44 -14.07 -12.47
C LEU A 304 0.83 -15.38 -11.78
N PHE A 305 0.20 -15.73 -10.67
CA PHE A 305 0.67 -16.82 -9.81
C PHE A 305 -0.27 -18.02 -9.78
N ASP A 306 -1.56 -17.80 -10.10
CA ASP A 306 -2.62 -18.83 -10.17
C ASP A 306 -2.64 -19.76 -8.95
N SER A 307 -2.39 -19.21 -7.75
CA SER A 307 -2.26 -19.98 -6.51
C SER A 307 -3.60 -20.27 -5.82
N THR A 308 -4.72 -20.09 -6.52
CA THR A 308 -6.07 -20.17 -5.95
C THR A 308 -7.09 -20.69 -6.95
N ASP A 309 -8.07 -21.44 -6.46
CA ASP A 309 -9.20 -21.95 -7.25
C ASP A 309 -10.31 -20.92 -7.47
N ARG A 310 -10.25 -19.78 -6.78
CA ARG A 310 -11.26 -18.72 -6.86
C ARG A 310 -11.24 -18.02 -8.20
N ASP A 311 -12.40 -17.77 -8.78
CA ASP A 311 -12.54 -17.04 -10.05
C ASP A 311 -12.07 -15.58 -9.95
N TYR A 312 -11.80 -14.98 -11.11
CA TYR A 312 -11.57 -13.54 -11.20
C TYR A 312 -12.79 -12.77 -10.68
N LEU A 313 -12.54 -11.67 -9.95
CA LEU A 313 -13.60 -10.87 -9.33
C LEU A 313 -14.19 -9.83 -10.27
N TYR A 314 -13.34 -9.26 -11.12
CA TYR A 314 -13.69 -8.14 -12.00
C TYR A 314 -13.33 -8.45 -13.45
N THR A 315 -14.15 -7.99 -14.39
CA THR A 315 -13.99 -8.20 -15.84
C THR A 315 -13.22 -7.06 -16.52
N ASN A 316 -13.02 -5.93 -15.84
CA ASN A 316 -12.44 -4.70 -16.38
C ASN A 316 -11.28 -4.18 -15.49
N ASP A 317 -10.59 -5.09 -14.80
CA ASP A 317 -9.47 -4.77 -13.92
C ASP A 317 -8.21 -4.39 -14.72
N ILE A 318 -7.65 -3.21 -14.44
CA ILE A 318 -6.44 -2.72 -15.09
C ILE A 318 -5.20 -3.57 -14.83
N GLY A 319 -5.15 -4.35 -13.75
CA GLY A 319 -4.01 -5.20 -13.41
C GLY A 319 -3.70 -6.20 -14.51
N PRO A 320 -4.58 -7.21 -14.72
CA PRO A 320 -4.43 -8.13 -15.84
C PRO A 320 -4.47 -7.43 -17.20
N LEU A 321 -5.37 -6.46 -17.44
CA LEU A 321 -5.48 -5.82 -18.75
C LEU A 321 -4.17 -5.17 -19.20
N TYR A 322 -3.49 -4.43 -18.32
CA TYR A 322 -2.26 -3.73 -18.68
C TYR A 322 -1.08 -4.69 -18.84
N ILE A 323 -1.07 -5.79 -18.07
CA ILE A 323 -0.07 -6.87 -18.22
C ILE A 323 -0.27 -7.60 -19.56
N ILE A 324 -1.50 -7.96 -19.91
CA ILE A 324 -1.91 -8.55 -21.21
C ILE A 324 -1.55 -7.60 -22.36
N GLY A 325 -1.67 -6.30 -22.10
CA GLY A 325 -1.35 -5.23 -23.03
C GLY A 325 0.10 -5.18 -23.48
N GLN A 326 1.04 -5.74 -22.71
CA GLN A 326 2.47 -5.59 -22.95
C GLN A 326 2.95 -6.38 -24.18
N SER A 327 3.56 -5.67 -25.14
CA SER A 327 4.30 -6.23 -26.28
C SER A 327 5.82 -6.16 -26.09
N LYS A 328 6.30 -5.26 -25.22
CA LYS A 328 7.73 -5.00 -24.97
C LYS A 328 8.27 -5.63 -23.69
N TYR A 329 7.40 -5.90 -22.72
CA TYR A 329 7.78 -6.38 -21.39
C TYR A 329 7.10 -7.71 -21.08
N ARG A 330 7.83 -8.60 -20.41
CA ARG A 330 7.29 -9.81 -19.78
C ARG A 330 7.92 -9.95 -18.39
N VAL A 331 7.09 -10.36 -17.43
CA VAL A 331 7.53 -10.63 -16.05
C VAL A 331 8.61 -11.73 -16.07
N PRO A 332 9.68 -11.62 -15.27
CA PRO A 332 10.66 -12.68 -15.10
C PRO A 332 10.04 -13.95 -14.52
N GLU A 333 10.45 -15.10 -15.03
CA GLU A 333 9.95 -16.40 -14.56
C GLU A 333 10.31 -16.65 -13.09
N ALA A 334 11.46 -16.15 -12.63
CA ALA A 334 11.87 -16.23 -11.23
C ALA A 334 10.85 -15.59 -10.27
N ILE A 335 10.29 -14.43 -10.64
CA ILE A 335 9.27 -13.74 -9.83
C ILE A 335 7.95 -14.52 -9.83
N ARG A 336 7.54 -15.03 -11.00
CA ARG A 336 6.33 -15.86 -11.11
C ARG A 336 6.41 -17.10 -10.21
N ARG A 337 7.56 -17.77 -10.23
CA ARG A 337 7.81 -18.97 -9.41
C ARG A 337 7.90 -18.67 -7.92
N ALA A 338 8.50 -17.54 -7.53
CA ALA A 338 8.48 -17.09 -6.14
C ALA A 338 7.03 -16.95 -5.62
N GLY A 339 6.15 -16.32 -6.41
CA GLY A 339 4.73 -16.15 -6.05
C GLY A 339 3.89 -17.43 -6.08
N ALA A 340 4.26 -18.40 -6.92
CA ALA A 340 3.61 -19.71 -6.97
C ALA A 340 4.17 -20.71 -5.93
N SER A 341 5.34 -20.42 -5.34
CA SER A 341 6.02 -21.33 -4.42
C SER A 341 5.16 -21.64 -3.19
N GLN A 342 5.17 -22.92 -2.78
CA GLN A 342 4.54 -23.43 -1.56
C GLN A 342 5.57 -23.71 -0.46
N GLU A 343 6.83 -23.36 -0.69
CA GLU A 343 7.90 -23.50 0.29
C GLU A 343 7.66 -22.60 1.50
N THR A 344 8.09 -23.05 2.67
CA THR A 344 8.12 -22.20 3.85
C THR A 344 9.14 -21.09 3.66
N ALA A 345 8.70 -19.85 3.81
CA ALA A 345 9.51 -18.67 3.52
C ALA A 345 9.33 -17.60 4.60
N VAL A 346 10.43 -16.90 4.89
CA VAL A 346 10.45 -15.64 5.63
C VAL A 346 10.84 -14.54 4.66
N VAL A 347 10.06 -13.48 4.63
CA VAL A 347 10.30 -12.29 3.81
C VAL A 347 10.42 -11.08 4.74
N ARG A 348 11.51 -10.33 4.60
CA ARG A 348 11.75 -9.09 5.35
C ARG A 348 12.07 -7.98 4.38
N GLU A 349 11.31 -6.90 4.45
CA GLU A 349 11.49 -5.76 3.55
C GLU A 349 11.50 -4.45 4.31
N ARG A 350 12.07 -3.45 3.66
CA ARG A 350 12.05 -2.06 4.10
C ARG A 350 11.47 -1.19 3.00
N HIS A 351 10.54 -0.33 3.37
CA HIS A 351 9.88 0.61 2.46
C HIS A 351 9.87 2.01 3.05
N GLY A 352 9.91 3.03 2.19
CA GLY A 352 9.77 4.42 2.62
C GLY A 352 11.06 5.07 3.10
N LEU A 353 10.89 6.14 3.88
CA LEU A 353 11.97 7.04 4.29
C LEU A 353 11.97 7.21 5.80
N PRO A 354 13.15 7.40 6.41
CA PRO A 354 13.26 7.71 7.84
C PRO A 354 12.79 9.15 8.09
N LEU A 355 11.47 9.35 8.17
CA LEU A 355 10.82 10.56 8.65
C LEU A 355 10.19 10.25 10.01
N ASN A 356 10.66 10.91 11.06
CA ASN A 356 10.17 10.71 12.42
C ASN A 356 9.42 11.97 12.91
N PRO A 357 8.07 11.94 12.96
CA PRO A 357 7.27 13.04 13.50
C PRO A 357 7.58 13.38 14.96
N HIS A 358 8.18 12.46 15.73
CA HIS A 358 8.51 12.63 17.15
C HIS A 358 9.95 13.06 17.42
N GLU A 359 10.77 13.26 16.38
CA GLU A 359 12.16 13.68 16.59
C GLU A 359 12.25 14.99 17.38
N ASN A 360 13.44 15.25 17.94
CA ASN A 360 13.65 16.47 18.71
C ASN A 360 13.44 17.69 17.81
N PHE A 361 12.68 18.65 18.33
CA PHE A 361 12.39 19.88 17.59
C PHE A 361 13.68 20.63 17.22
N SER A 362 13.72 21.12 15.98
CA SER A 362 14.72 22.04 15.45
C SER A 362 14.02 23.01 14.52
N LEU A 363 14.46 24.27 14.47
CA LEU A 363 13.96 25.22 13.45
C LEU A 363 14.34 24.80 12.02
N ASN A 364 15.44 24.03 11.89
CA ASN A 364 15.95 23.55 10.61
C ASN A 364 16.15 22.03 10.72
N PRO A 365 15.06 21.23 10.71
CA PRO A 365 15.18 19.78 10.69
C PRO A 365 15.98 19.33 9.47
N GLN A 366 16.85 18.33 9.65
CA GLN A 366 17.69 17.83 8.57
C GLN A 366 16.93 16.77 7.79
N ALA A 367 16.65 17.05 6.53
CA ALA A 367 16.04 16.08 5.64
C ALA A 367 17.05 15.01 5.21
N PRO A 368 16.64 13.73 5.12
CA PRO A 368 17.49 12.69 4.59
C PRO A 368 17.68 12.82 3.06
N PHE A 369 18.79 12.29 2.57
CA PHE A 369 19.08 12.06 1.14
C PHE A 369 19.03 13.29 0.20
N GLY A 370 19.13 14.50 0.74
CA GLY A 370 19.17 15.74 -0.04
C GLY A 370 17.81 16.34 -0.39
N TYR A 371 16.72 15.77 0.12
CA TYR A 371 15.36 16.30 -0.09
C TYR A 371 15.04 17.37 0.96
N ASP A 372 15.73 18.51 0.96
CA ASP A 372 15.50 19.60 1.92
C ASP A 372 14.00 19.92 2.10
N TYR A 373 13.52 19.87 3.34
CA TYR A 373 12.16 20.21 3.72
C TYR A 373 11.80 21.65 3.35
N ASN A 374 12.77 22.55 3.20
CA ASN A 374 12.56 23.96 2.88
C ASN A 374 12.60 24.28 1.37
N ASP A 375 12.97 23.33 0.52
CA ASP A 375 12.91 23.53 -0.93
C ASP A 375 11.52 23.16 -1.45
N VAL A 376 10.80 24.15 -1.99
CA VAL A 376 9.47 23.96 -2.58
C VAL A 376 9.45 22.93 -3.72
N LYS A 377 10.60 22.68 -4.38
CA LYS A 377 10.73 21.63 -5.40
C LYS A 377 10.53 20.22 -4.83
N ASN A 378 10.84 20.03 -3.55
CA ASN A 378 10.66 18.75 -2.85
C ASN A 378 9.26 18.57 -2.26
N LEU A 379 8.35 19.54 -2.44
CA LEU A 379 6.99 19.47 -1.92
C LEU A 379 6.24 18.21 -2.40
N PRO A 380 6.22 17.87 -3.71
CA PRO A 380 5.52 16.68 -4.17
C PRO A 380 6.15 15.40 -3.60
N PHE A 381 7.48 15.36 -3.48
CA PHE A 381 8.20 14.23 -2.88
C PHE A 381 7.73 13.98 -1.44
N TRP A 382 7.82 14.99 -0.56
CA TRP A 382 7.43 14.82 0.83
C TRP A 382 5.95 14.53 1.00
N TRP A 383 5.07 15.19 0.26
CA TRP A 383 3.64 14.92 0.39
C TRP A 383 3.23 13.54 -0.11
N SER A 384 3.99 12.96 -1.04
CA SER A 384 3.77 11.57 -1.47
C SER A 384 4.08 10.53 -0.40
N THR A 385 4.87 10.89 0.61
CA THR A 385 5.12 10.05 1.80
C THR A 385 4.02 10.20 2.88
N GLY A 386 3.00 11.03 2.63
CA GLY A 386 1.98 11.37 3.61
C GLY A 386 2.42 12.39 4.67
N ALA A 387 3.59 13.01 4.50
CA ALA A 387 4.17 13.97 5.45
C ALA A 387 3.50 15.35 5.50
N LEU A 388 2.32 15.51 4.89
CA LEU A 388 1.60 16.78 4.75
C LEU A 388 1.53 17.58 6.05
N THR A 389 1.14 16.90 7.13
CA THR A 389 0.91 17.47 8.46
C THR A 389 2.03 17.14 9.44
N SER A 390 3.18 16.67 8.95
CA SER A 390 4.39 16.57 9.76
C SER A 390 4.91 17.97 10.11
N TRP A 391 5.41 18.16 11.32
CA TRP A 391 5.89 19.48 11.76
C TRP A 391 7.08 19.97 10.91
N GLN A 392 7.87 19.04 10.37
CA GLN A 392 8.98 19.33 9.47
C GLN A 392 8.51 20.01 8.18
N MET A 393 7.35 19.61 7.66
CA MET A 393 6.77 20.14 6.41
C MET A 393 5.85 21.34 6.60
N LEU A 394 5.52 21.70 7.84
CA LEU A 394 4.54 22.75 8.14
C LEU A 394 4.86 24.11 7.47
N PRO A 395 6.11 24.62 7.44
CA PRO A 395 6.41 25.87 6.75
C PRO A 395 6.11 25.82 5.24
N GLN A 396 6.40 24.69 4.59
CA GLN A 396 6.09 24.50 3.17
C GLN A 396 4.61 24.30 2.94
N LEU A 397 3.90 23.60 3.83
CA LEU A 397 2.45 23.49 3.75
C LEU A 397 1.79 24.85 3.67
N LEU A 398 2.22 25.80 4.49
CA LEU A 398 1.63 27.14 4.51
C LEU A 398 1.96 27.95 3.29
N THR A 399 3.23 27.93 2.90
CA THR A 399 3.69 28.61 1.69
C THR A 399 2.91 28.09 0.48
N ALA A 400 2.77 26.77 0.36
CA ALA A 400 2.04 26.11 -0.71
C ALA A 400 0.54 26.46 -0.67
N ALA A 401 -0.10 26.28 0.48
CA ALA A 401 -1.54 26.47 0.63
C ALA A 401 -1.95 27.93 0.38
N LYS A 402 -1.14 28.91 0.79
CA LYS A 402 -1.36 30.33 0.47
C LYS A 402 -1.13 30.61 -1.02
N LYS A 403 -0.03 30.11 -1.61
CA LYS A 403 0.33 30.36 -3.02
C LYS A 403 -0.69 29.79 -4.00
N TRP A 404 -1.18 28.57 -3.76
CA TRP A 404 -2.07 27.85 -4.67
C TRP A 404 -3.51 27.78 -4.16
N LYS A 405 -3.87 28.60 -3.16
CA LYS A 405 -5.22 28.66 -2.56
C LYS A 405 -5.76 27.29 -2.15
N LEU A 406 -4.89 26.41 -1.66
CA LEU A 406 -5.29 25.05 -1.32
C LEU A 406 -6.37 25.07 -0.24
N PHE A 407 -6.33 25.98 0.73
CA PHE A 407 -7.37 26.12 1.76
C PHE A 407 -8.79 26.39 1.24
N ASP A 408 -8.96 26.77 -0.04
CA ASP A 408 -10.27 26.93 -0.65
C ASP A 408 -10.78 25.62 -1.29
N THR A 409 -9.91 24.62 -1.45
CA THR A 409 -10.23 23.29 -1.98
C THR A 409 -10.89 22.42 -0.91
N GLU A 410 -11.76 21.50 -1.32
CA GLU A 410 -12.50 20.62 -0.40
C GLU A 410 -11.57 19.86 0.57
N LEU A 411 -10.47 19.31 0.05
CA LEU A 411 -9.54 18.47 0.81
C LEU A 411 -8.72 19.26 1.83
N PHE A 412 -8.33 20.50 1.52
CA PHE A 412 -7.52 21.33 2.42
C PHE A 412 -8.35 22.35 3.21
N SER A 413 -9.63 22.52 2.90
CA SER A 413 -10.54 23.46 3.58
C SER A 413 -10.55 23.31 5.09
N GLN A 414 -10.28 22.10 5.56
CA GLN A 414 -10.32 21.75 6.98
C GLN A 414 -9.03 22.14 7.69
N LEU A 415 -7.94 22.31 6.93
CA LEU A 415 -6.71 22.93 7.38
C LEU A 415 -6.81 24.46 7.38
N SER A 416 -7.90 25.08 6.89
CA SER A 416 -8.03 26.55 6.84
C SER A 416 -8.04 27.21 8.23
N VAL A 417 -8.43 26.48 9.26
CA VAL A 417 -8.30 26.90 10.68
C VAL A 417 -6.86 27.19 11.10
N LEU A 418 -5.87 26.60 10.41
CA LEU A 418 -4.45 26.93 10.58
C LEU A 418 -4.11 28.33 10.05
N LYS A 419 -4.91 28.90 9.14
CA LYS A 419 -4.65 30.19 8.50
C LYS A 419 -4.52 31.31 9.54
N ASP A 420 -5.38 31.32 10.55
CA ASP A 420 -5.43 32.39 11.56
C ASP A 420 -4.42 32.18 12.70
N PHE A 421 -4.06 30.92 12.99
CA PHE A 421 -3.11 30.58 14.06
C PHE A 421 -1.64 30.80 13.64
N LEU A 422 -1.34 30.63 12.36
CA LEU A 422 0.03 30.56 11.85
C LEU A 422 0.62 31.89 11.41
N ASP A 423 -0.18 32.95 11.42
CA ASP A 423 0.31 34.32 11.26
C ASP A 423 1.02 34.84 12.53
N ILE A 424 1.01 34.07 13.64
CA ILE A 424 1.53 34.52 14.95
C ILE A 424 2.99 34.08 15.20
N ASN A 425 3.43 32.87 14.78
CA ASN A 425 4.85 32.44 14.73
C ASN A 425 4.98 31.01 14.15
N PRO A 426 5.63 30.79 12.97
CA PRO A 426 5.80 29.45 12.41
C PRO A 426 6.52 28.43 13.32
N GLY A 427 7.50 28.87 14.10
CA GLY A 427 8.25 27.98 15.01
C GLY A 427 7.41 27.47 16.17
N LEU A 428 6.54 28.32 16.75
CA LEU A 428 5.62 27.90 17.81
C LEU A 428 4.63 26.85 17.33
N ALA A 429 4.18 26.99 16.09
CA ALA A 429 3.27 26.04 15.50
C ALA A 429 3.92 24.70 15.16
N GLN A 430 5.16 24.70 14.69
CA GLN A 430 5.92 23.47 14.50
C GLN A 430 6.10 22.71 15.81
N ILE A 431 6.45 23.41 16.90
CA ILE A 431 6.52 22.81 18.25
C ILE A 431 5.18 22.20 18.62
N THR A 432 4.09 22.93 18.39
CA THR A 432 2.75 22.45 18.74
C THR A 432 2.39 21.18 17.95
N VAL A 433 2.54 21.19 16.62
CA VAL A 433 2.28 20.00 15.77
C VAL A 433 3.19 18.83 16.14
N ARG A 434 4.44 19.10 16.56
CA ARG A 434 5.37 18.07 17.06
C ARG A 434 4.86 17.41 18.33
N GLU A 435 4.38 18.17 19.32
CA GLU A 435 3.82 17.60 20.55
C GLU A 435 2.55 16.76 20.29
N LEU A 436 1.84 17.06 19.21
CA LEU A 436 0.62 16.38 18.80
C LEU A 436 0.86 15.29 17.75
N ALA A 437 2.13 14.99 17.43
CA ALA A 437 2.52 14.11 16.34
C ALA A 437 1.84 12.72 16.42
N GLY A 438 1.49 12.27 17.63
CA GLY A 438 0.76 11.02 17.87
C GLY A 438 -0.55 10.88 17.09
N PHE A 439 -1.20 12.00 16.73
CA PHE A 439 -2.37 11.97 15.84
C PHE A 439 -2.27 12.96 14.68
N ALA A 440 -1.56 14.09 14.84
CA ALA A 440 -1.46 15.10 13.80
C ALA A 440 -0.71 14.57 12.56
N ALA A 441 0.23 13.64 12.75
CA ALA A 441 0.96 12.99 11.67
C ALA A 441 0.34 11.66 11.24
N ALA A 442 -0.94 11.38 11.51
CA ALA A 442 -1.56 10.07 11.24
C ALA A 442 -1.51 9.61 9.77
N GLY A 443 -1.39 10.54 8.82
CA GLY A 443 -1.21 10.24 7.39
C GLY A 443 0.24 9.93 6.96
N CYS A 444 1.23 10.19 7.81
CA CYS A 444 2.65 9.98 7.51
C CYS A 444 3.00 8.48 7.46
N LEU A 445 3.53 8.02 6.33
CA LEU A 445 3.84 6.61 6.12
C LEU A 445 5.17 6.21 6.77
N GLY A 446 6.14 7.12 6.84
CA GLY A 446 7.45 6.87 7.46
C GLY A 446 8.24 5.72 6.82
N GLU A 447 9.19 5.16 7.58
CA GLU A 447 9.95 3.96 7.18
C GLU A 447 9.25 2.72 7.77
N ALA A 448 8.82 1.82 6.90
CA ALA A 448 8.17 0.58 7.28
C ALA A 448 9.15 -0.59 7.17
N HIS A 449 9.21 -1.40 8.22
CA HIS A 449 9.94 -2.68 8.26
C HIS A 449 8.88 -3.78 8.29
N THR A 450 8.72 -4.53 7.20
CA THR A 450 7.73 -5.61 7.12
C THR A 450 8.39 -6.96 7.37
N TYR A 451 7.65 -7.87 8.00
CA TYR A 451 8.05 -9.25 8.24
C TYR A 451 6.87 -10.14 7.87
N SER A 452 7.08 -11.06 6.94
CA SER A 452 6.09 -12.05 6.53
C SER A 452 6.69 -13.45 6.69
N TRP A 453 5.92 -14.36 7.27
CA TRP A 453 6.19 -15.79 7.25
C TRP A 453 5.03 -16.48 6.53
N ARG A 454 5.34 -17.45 5.69
CA ARG A 454 4.32 -18.29 5.05
C ARG A 454 4.79 -19.72 4.88
N SER A 455 3.85 -20.65 4.93
CA SER A 455 3.96 -22.03 4.47
C SER A 455 2.91 -22.30 3.38
N SER A 456 2.64 -23.57 3.07
CA SER A 456 1.50 -23.97 2.23
C SER A 456 0.15 -23.89 2.96
N GLU A 457 0.16 -23.87 4.31
CA GLU A 457 -1.03 -23.98 5.16
C GLU A 457 -1.48 -22.63 5.72
N ALA A 458 -0.54 -21.72 6.01
CA ALA A 458 -0.82 -20.43 6.62
C ALA A 458 0.21 -19.36 6.26
N MET A 459 -0.18 -18.08 6.45
CA MET A 459 0.69 -16.92 6.38
C MET A 459 0.45 -16.00 7.58
N LEU A 460 1.50 -15.38 8.10
CA LEU A 460 1.44 -14.32 9.12
C LEU A 460 2.37 -13.18 8.69
N ALA A 461 1.83 -11.97 8.58
CA ALA A 461 2.59 -10.79 8.19
C ALA A 461 2.32 -9.60 9.10
N SER A 462 3.37 -8.83 9.38
CA SER A 462 3.35 -7.67 10.26
C SER A 462 4.24 -6.54 9.76
N VAL A 463 3.86 -5.30 10.06
CA VAL A 463 4.79 -4.17 10.13
C VAL A 463 5.37 -4.09 11.54
N ILE A 464 6.69 -4.05 11.65
CA ILE A 464 7.43 -4.23 12.90
C ILE A 464 7.75 -2.87 13.54
N ASP A 465 7.40 -2.74 14.83
CA ASP A 465 7.65 -1.55 15.67
C ASP A 465 7.31 -0.22 15.00
N HIS A 466 6.29 -0.18 14.15
CA HIS A 466 5.99 0.98 13.31
C HIS A 466 5.13 1.99 14.06
N ARG A 467 5.69 3.17 14.33
CA ARG A 467 4.98 4.33 14.93
C ARG A 467 4.12 3.98 16.15
N PHE A 468 4.65 3.16 17.05
CA PHE A 468 3.94 2.64 18.21
C PHE A 468 3.18 3.73 18.98
N GLY A 469 1.87 3.53 19.13
CA GLY A 469 0.97 4.40 19.88
C GLY A 469 0.36 5.53 19.06
N ASP A 470 0.89 5.83 17.88
CA ASP A 470 0.35 6.86 16.98
C ASP A 470 -0.89 6.36 16.24
N ALA A 471 -1.81 7.27 15.92
CA ALA A 471 -2.87 6.98 14.97
C ALA A 471 -2.28 6.65 13.58
N GLY A 472 -2.81 5.60 12.96
CA GLY A 472 -2.50 5.17 11.60
C GLY A 472 -3.77 5.17 10.76
N ASP A 473 -3.87 6.15 9.86
CA ASP A 473 -5.08 6.48 9.09
C ASP A 473 -5.69 5.28 8.37
N GLN A 474 -4.99 4.74 7.37
CA GLN A 474 -5.44 3.61 6.55
C GLN A 474 -4.53 2.40 6.74
N THR A 475 -3.68 2.45 7.77
CA THR A 475 -2.63 1.46 7.97
C THR A 475 -3.20 0.17 8.54
N HIS A 476 -2.84 -0.94 7.91
CA HIS A 476 -3.13 -2.29 8.36
C HIS A 476 -1.85 -2.90 8.93
N ALA A 477 -1.80 -3.02 10.26
CA ALA A 477 -0.55 -3.35 10.95
C ALA A 477 -0.09 -4.80 10.73
N TRP A 478 -1.03 -5.76 10.69
CA TRP A 478 -0.70 -7.18 10.57
C TRP A 478 -1.94 -7.99 10.18
N GLN A 479 -1.74 -9.19 9.64
CA GLN A 479 -2.77 -10.21 9.48
C GLN A 479 -2.19 -11.63 9.47
N ALA A 480 -3.01 -12.58 9.93
CA ALA A 480 -2.87 -13.99 9.63
C ALA A 480 -3.85 -14.38 8.51
N THR A 481 -3.41 -15.21 7.57
CA THR A 481 -4.18 -15.65 6.40
C THR A 481 -4.12 -17.17 6.27
N LEU A 482 -5.29 -17.82 6.26
CA LEU A 482 -5.43 -19.27 6.00
C LEU A 482 -6.07 -19.58 4.64
N GLY A 483 -6.66 -18.56 4.00
CA GLY A 483 -7.19 -18.63 2.65
C GLY A 483 -7.88 -17.33 2.22
N PRO A 484 -8.48 -17.30 1.01
CA PRO A 484 -9.09 -16.12 0.40
C PRO A 484 -10.09 -15.35 1.28
N GLU A 485 -10.84 -16.06 2.10
CA GLU A 485 -11.89 -15.49 2.94
C GLU A 485 -11.57 -15.60 4.44
N THR A 486 -10.41 -16.16 4.78
CA THR A 486 -10.09 -16.56 6.15
C THR A 486 -8.86 -15.78 6.61
N THR A 487 -9.10 -14.54 7.01
CA THR A 487 -8.09 -13.63 7.59
C THR A 487 -8.41 -13.32 9.05
N VAL A 488 -7.38 -13.06 9.84
CA VAL A 488 -7.48 -12.64 11.24
C VAL A 488 -6.54 -11.47 11.48
N PHE A 489 -7.03 -10.41 12.10
CA PHE A 489 -6.22 -9.27 12.51
C PHE A 489 -6.88 -8.50 13.65
N THR A 490 -6.10 -7.67 14.35
CA THR A 490 -6.61 -6.78 15.39
C THR A 490 -6.54 -5.31 14.98
N ILE A 491 -7.39 -4.50 15.59
CA ILE A 491 -7.45 -3.05 15.35
C ILE A 491 -7.89 -2.31 16.61
N HIS A 492 -7.42 -1.07 16.78
CA HIS A 492 -7.94 -0.14 17.77
C HIS A 492 -8.84 0.87 17.03
N PRO A 493 -10.17 0.79 17.14
CA PRO A 493 -11.07 1.60 16.31
C PRO A 493 -11.20 3.06 16.81
N ASN A 494 -11.36 3.98 15.85
CA ASN A 494 -11.65 5.40 16.11
C ASN A 494 -13.17 5.72 16.16
N LYS A 495 -13.99 4.95 15.42
CA LYS A 495 -15.43 5.14 15.25
C LYS A 495 -16.18 3.84 15.49
N GLU A 496 -17.45 3.91 15.87
CA GLU A 496 -18.29 2.73 16.07
C GLU A 496 -18.88 2.23 14.74
N ALA A 497 -19.18 0.93 14.67
CA ALA A 497 -19.97 0.37 13.56
C ALA A 497 -21.34 1.09 13.44
N PRO A 498 -21.90 1.25 12.22
CA PRO A 498 -21.46 0.66 10.94
C PRO A 498 -20.49 1.54 10.12
N SER A 499 -19.82 2.53 10.74
CA SER A 499 -18.83 3.37 10.03
C SER A 499 -17.73 2.52 9.40
N ASP A 500 -17.32 2.81 8.16
CA ASP A 500 -16.19 2.13 7.53
C ASP A 500 -14.89 2.32 8.32
N SER A 501 -14.72 3.48 8.97
CA SER A 501 -13.57 3.80 9.83
C SER A 501 -13.40 2.81 10.98
N TYR A 502 -14.44 2.04 11.30
CA TYR A 502 -14.35 0.93 12.26
C TYR A 502 -13.34 -0.15 11.85
N TRP A 503 -13.12 -0.31 10.55
CA TRP A 503 -12.27 -1.36 9.96
C TRP A 503 -11.13 -0.83 9.08
N VAL A 504 -11.17 0.42 8.64
CA VAL A 504 -10.14 0.99 7.74
C VAL A 504 -8.82 1.21 8.47
N GLY A 505 -8.83 2.01 9.54
CA GLY A 505 -7.65 2.53 10.23
C GLY A 505 -7.51 2.10 11.67
N THR A 506 -6.35 2.39 12.28
CA THR A 506 -6.14 2.17 13.71
C THR A 506 -5.91 3.50 14.44
N ALA A 507 -6.67 3.74 15.51
CA ALA A 507 -6.46 4.86 16.40
C ALA A 507 -5.13 4.80 17.15
N SER A 508 -4.54 3.60 17.30
CA SER A 508 -3.14 3.50 17.69
C SER A 508 -2.47 2.30 17.03
N MET A 509 -1.30 2.51 16.46
CA MET A 509 -0.45 1.46 15.91
C MET A 509 0.08 0.61 17.06
N PRO A 510 -0.01 -0.73 16.97
CA PRO A 510 0.58 -1.61 17.98
C PRO A 510 2.11 -1.59 17.89
N LYS A 511 2.77 -1.76 19.04
CA LYS A 511 4.16 -2.24 19.03
C LYS A 511 4.13 -3.71 18.69
N THR A 512 4.61 -4.04 17.49
CA THR A 512 4.59 -5.40 16.97
C THR A 512 6.01 -5.95 16.87
N ALA A 513 6.18 -7.18 17.33
CA ALA A 513 7.32 -8.03 17.02
C ALA A 513 6.81 -9.37 16.52
N GLN A 514 7.52 -9.94 15.54
CA GLN A 514 7.19 -11.25 14.97
C GLN A 514 8.47 -12.07 14.86
N LYS A 515 8.34 -13.37 15.15
CA LYS A 515 9.33 -14.39 14.85
C LYS A 515 8.58 -15.51 14.14
N GLU A 516 8.81 -15.62 12.84
CA GLU A 516 8.16 -16.62 11.97
C GLU A 516 6.65 -16.71 12.23
N ARG A 517 6.18 -17.81 12.84
CA ARG A 517 4.77 -18.13 13.06
C ARG A 517 4.10 -17.37 14.19
N ALA A 518 4.85 -16.69 15.06
CA ALA A 518 4.31 -16.05 16.26
C ALA A 518 4.58 -14.54 16.28
N ALA A 519 3.57 -13.76 16.66
CA ALA A 519 3.65 -12.32 16.79
C ALA A 519 2.99 -11.82 18.09
N ILE A 520 3.59 -10.78 18.67
CA ILE A 520 3.08 -10.06 19.85
C ILE A 520 2.75 -8.63 19.43
N HIS A 521 1.54 -8.18 19.74
CA HIS A 521 1.03 -6.84 19.42
C HIS A 521 0.59 -6.12 20.71
N ILE A 522 1.30 -5.06 21.08
CA ILE A 522 0.98 -4.24 22.26
C ILE A 522 0.30 -2.95 21.79
N TYR A 523 -0.99 -2.80 22.10
CA TYR A 523 -1.70 -1.53 21.91
C TYR A 523 -1.55 -0.65 23.15
N LYS A 524 -1.14 0.60 22.93
CA LYS A 524 -1.09 1.65 23.95
C LYS A 524 -1.03 3.00 23.23
N PRO A 525 -2.13 3.76 23.16
CA PRO A 525 -2.13 5.09 22.54
C PRO A 525 -1.06 6.01 23.15
N SER A 526 -0.36 6.77 22.31
CA SER A 526 0.62 7.80 22.73
C SER A 526 -0.03 9.13 23.11
N TYR A 527 -1.33 9.27 22.85
CA TYR A 527 -2.12 10.46 23.09
C TYR A 527 -3.44 10.12 23.80
N ALA A 528 -4.01 11.10 24.50
CA ALA A 528 -5.33 10.96 25.12
C ALA A 528 -6.42 11.18 24.06
N SER A 529 -7.50 10.39 24.10
CA SER A 529 -8.65 10.56 23.21
C SER A 529 -9.20 11.98 23.37
N PRO A 530 -9.13 12.82 22.34
CA PRO A 530 -9.69 14.16 22.41
C PRO A 530 -11.21 14.07 22.56
N SER A 531 -11.77 14.90 23.43
CA SER A 531 -13.21 15.01 23.67
C SER A 531 -13.76 16.38 23.30
N ASP A 532 -12.90 17.31 22.89
CA ASP A 532 -13.31 18.64 22.48
C ASP A 532 -14.03 18.59 21.12
N PRO A 533 -14.90 19.57 20.81
CA PRO A 533 -15.69 19.57 19.59
C PRO A 533 -14.87 19.68 18.30
N ILE A 534 -13.57 20.01 18.38
CA ILE A 534 -12.76 20.29 17.21
C ILE A 534 -11.93 19.08 16.81
N LEU A 535 -11.21 18.47 17.75
CA LEU A 535 -10.38 17.30 17.51
C LEU A 535 -11.14 15.99 17.72
N GLY A 536 -12.10 15.98 18.64
CA GLY A 536 -12.89 14.80 18.98
C GLY A 536 -13.54 14.13 17.76
N PRO A 537 -14.17 14.86 16.83
CA PRO A 537 -14.80 14.27 15.65
C PRO A 537 -13.88 13.44 14.76
N ALA A 538 -12.57 13.60 14.82
CA ALA A 538 -11.67 12.91 13.90
C ALA A 538 -10.55 12.11 14.58
N PHE A 539 -10.18 12.44 15.82
CA PHE A 539 -9.11 11.75 16.56
C PHE A 539 -9.53 11.08 17.86
N SER A 540 -10.80 11.21 18.25
CA SER A 540 -11.32 10.38 19.34
C SER A 540 -11.19 8.90 18.99
N TYR A 541 -11.09 8.08 20.03
CA TYR A 541 -11.01 6.64 19.88
C TYR A 541 -11.85 5.90 20.91
N LEU A 542 -12.24 4.67 20.55
CA LEU A 542 -13.06 3.83 21.39
C LEU A 542 -12.21 3.16 22.47
N GLN A 543 -12.78 2.94 23.64
CA GLN A 543 -12.05 2.41 24.80
C GLN A 543 -11.96 0.87 24.78
N PHE A 544 -11.61 0.30 23.62
CA PHE A 544 -11.43 -1.14 23.43
C PHE A 544 -10.52 -1.43 22.23
N THR A 545 -9.95 -2.62 22.19
CA THR A 545 -9.37 -3.18 20.96
C THR A 545 -10.23 -4.36 20.51
N ARG A 546 -10.12 -4.76 19.25
CA ARG A 546 -10.98 -5.79 18.65
C ARG A 546 -10.21 -6.61 17.64
N ALA A 547 -10.73 -7.77 17.28
CA ALA A 547 -10.26 -8.60 16.20
C ALA A 547 -11.36 -8.87 15.15
N TRP A 548 -10.95 -8.88 13.89
CA TRP A 548 -11.69 -9.57 12.84
C TRP A 548 -11.37 -11.05 12.94
N PHE A 549 -12.38 -11.87 13.21
CA PHE A 549 -12.27 -13.33 13.31
C PHE A 549 -13.55 -13.97 12.75
N PRO A 550 -13.66 -14.10 11.42
CA PRO A 550 -14.92 -14.44 10.75
C PRO A 550 -15.27 -15.92 10.90
N GLN A 551 -16.02 -16.30 11.94
CA GLN A 551 -16.28 -17.71 12.28
C GLN A 551 -16.80 -18.55 11.12
N ASP A 552 -17.71 -18.03 10.30
CA ASP A 552 -18.26 -18.73 9.12
C ASP A 552 -17.25 -19.01 8.00
N ARG A 553 -16.05 -18.43 8.09
CA ARG A 553 -14.96 -18.64 7.13
C ARG A 553 -13.94 -19.65 7.63
N PHE A 554 -14.13 -20.20 8.82
CA PHE A 554 -13.39 -21.34 9.36
C PHE A 554 -14.22 -22.61 9.24
N ASP A 555 -13.54 -23.75 9.18
CA ASP A 555 -14.21 -25.05 9.29
C ASP A 555 -14.54 -25.36 10.76
N GLU A 556 -13.79 -24.77 11.69
CA GLU A 556 -13.99 -24.92 13.12
C GLU A 556 -13.39 -23.75 13.91
N VAL A 557 -14.09 -23.26 14.94
CA VAL A 557 -13.61 -22.25 15.89
C VAL A 557 -13.82 -22.72 17.32
N ARG A 558 -12.82 -22.49 18.19
CA ARG A 558 -12.87 -22.82 19.63
C ARG A 558 -12.38 -21.65 20.46
N GLN A 559 -12.86 -21.55 21.70
CA GLN A 559 -12.31 -20.65 22.71
C GLN A 559 -11.88 -21.43 23.95
N ALA A 560 -10.65 -21.22 24.41
CA ALA A 560 -10.10 -21.88 25.58
C ALA A 560 -8.94 -21.05 26.19
N ASN A 561 -8.90 -20.89 27.52
CA ASN A 561 -7.82 -20.22 28.24
C ASN A 561 -7.42 -18.83 27.69
N GLY A 562 -8.40 -18.03 27.24
CA GLY A 562 -8.17 -16.70 26.65
C GLY A 562 -7.75 -16.72 25.17
N TRP A 563 -7.58 -17.90 24.57
CA TRP A 563 -7.33 -18.08 23.14
C TRP A 563 -8.64 -18.26 22.37
N THR A 564 -8.73 -17.60 21.22
CA THR A 564 -9.68 -17.93 20.15
C THR A 564 -8.90 -18.62 19.03
N LEU A 565 -9.26 -19.85 18.71
CA LEU A 565 -8.53 -20.72 17.78
C LEU A 565 -9.42 -21.07 16.60
N GLY A 566 -8.86 -21.10 15.40
CA GLY A 566 -9.59 -21.40 14.17
C GLY A 566 -8.82 -22.37 13.28
N ARG A 567 -9.56 -23.24 12.58
CA ARG A 567 -9.04 -24.13 11.55
C ARG A 567 -9.66 -23.86 10.19
N LYS A 568 -8.84 -23.87 9.15
CA LYS A 568 -9.29 -23.90 7.75
C LYS A 568 -8.45 -24.90 6.96
N GLY A 569 -9.06 -26.00 6.54
CA GLY A 569 -8.35 -27.16 6.01
C GLY A 569 -7.29 -27.61 7.01
N ASP A 570 -6.04 -27.63 6.54
CA ASP A 570 -4.85 -27.97 7.32
C ASP A 570 -4.15 -26.76 7.94
N GLY A 571 -4.64 -25.54 7.72
CA GLY A 571 -4.11 -24.32 8.33
C GLY A 571 -4.81 -23.96 9.65
N TYR A 572 -4.03 -23.54 10.65
CA TYR A 572 -4.50 -23.19 12.00
C TYR A 572 -4.07 -21.77 12.39
N VAL A 573 -4.90 -21.11 13.19
CA VAL A 573 -4.59 -19.82 13.81
C VAL A 573 -5.05 -19.81 15.26
N ALA A 574 -4.25 -19.20 16.13
CA ALA A 574 -4.60 -18.90 17.51
C ALA A 574 -4.41 -17.42 17.78
N LEU A 575 -5.39 -16.82 18.46
CA LEU A 575 -5.37 -15.41 18.85
C LEU A 575 -5.70 -15.30 20.34
N TRP A 576 -4.76 -14.79 21.14
CA TRP A 576 -4.93 -14.51 22.55
C TRP A 576 -5.09 -13.03 22.81
N SER A 577 -5.87 -12.69 23.84
CA SER A 577 -6.00 -11.32 24.36
C SER A 577 -5.75 -11.31 25.86
N GLU A 578 -4.99 -10.32 26.34
CA GLU A 578 -4.80 -10.09 27.78
C GLU A 578 -6.11 -9.78 28.49
N ARG A 579 -6.96 -8.97 27.85
CA ARG A 579 -8.30 -8.67 28.35
C ARG A 579 -9.28 -9.75 27.90
N PRO A 580 -10.25 -10.16 28.75
CA PRO A 580 -11.33 -11.05 28.34
C PRO A 580 -12.05 -10.51 27.11
N THR A 581 -12.36 -11.39 26.16
CA THR A 581 -13.02 -11.03 24.90
C THR A 581 -14.47 -11.46 24.87
N GLU A 582 -15.29 -10.71 24.15
CA GLU A 582 -16.69 -11.04 23.88
C GLU A 582 -16.99 -10.92 22.37
N TRP A 583 -17.81 -11.83 21.86
CA TRP A 583 -18.33 -11.73 20.50
C TRP A 583 -19.42 -10.68 20.43
N ARG A 584 -19.27 -9.71 19.54
CA ARG A 584 -20.36 -8.80 19.24
C ARG A 584 -21.44 -9.53 18.44
N ALA A 585 -22.70 -9.26 18.78
CA ALA A 585 -23.82 -9.75 18.00
C ALA A 585 -23.69 -9.32 16.53
N ILE A 586 -23.98 -10.25 15.62
CA ILE A 586 -23.89 -9.97 14.19
C ILE A 586 -24.90 -8.90 13.79
N ASN A 587 -24.42 -7.90 13.03
CA ASN A 587 -25.28 -6.98 12.33
C ASN A 587 -25.29 -7.36 10.84
N THR A 588 -26.33 -8.05 10.39
CA THR A 588 -26.48 -8.47 8.98
C THR A 588 -26.74 -7.30 8.03
N ALA A 589 -27.07 -6.12 8.55
CA ALA A 589 -27.14 -4.88 7.76
C ALA A 589 -25.77 -4.23 7.56
N ASP A 590 -24.73 -4.63 8.30
CA ASP A 590 -23.37 -4.17 8.05
C ASP A 590 -22.83 -4.86 6.80
N SER A 591 -22.28 -4.08 5.86
CA SER A 591 -21.62 -4.60 4.66
C SER A 591 -20.42 -5.50 4.99
N ALA A 592 -19.83 -5.36 6.19
CA ALA A 592 -18.81 -6.28 6.70
C ALA A 592 -19.32 -7.72 6.84
N SER A 593 -20.62 -7.93 7.01
CA SER A 593 -21.16 -9.27 7.25
C SER A 593 -20.93 -10.22 6.07
N GLU A 594 -20.92 -9.73 4.82
CA GLU A 594 -20.77 -10.56 3.61
C GLU A 594 -21.61 -11.86 3.65
N GLY A 595 -22.85 -11.77 4.13
CA GLY A 595 -23.76 -12.93 4.25
C GLY A 595 -23.44 -13.92 5.37
N MET A 596 -22.49 -13.61 6.26
CA MET A 596 -22.25 -14.37 7.48
C MET A 596 -23.47 -14.34 8.42
N THR A 597 -23.57 -15.39 9.21
CA THR A 597 -24.60 -15.68 10.22
C THR A 597 -23.99 -15.84 11.62
N GLN A 598 -22.72 -16.25 11.72
CA GLN A 598 -21.98 -16.30 12.99
C GLN A 598 -21.21 -15.00 13.26
N PRO A 599 -20.96 -14.65 14.54
CA PRO A 599 -20.17 -13.48 14.89
C PRO A 599 -18.77 -13.49 14.26
N TYR A 600 -18.35 -12.36 13.72
CA TYR A 600 -17.00 -12.13 13.15
C TYR A 600 -16.18 -11.12 13.94
N ASP A 601 -16.80 -10.50 14.94
CA ASP A 601 -16.29 -9.36 15.67
C ASP A 601 -16.01 -9.75 17.12
N LEU A 602 -14.72 -9.91 17.45
CA LEU A 602 -14.26 -10.26 18.79
C LEU A 602 -13.71 -9.01 19.49
N VAL A 603 -14.42 -8.52 20.51
CA VAL A 603 -14.10 -7.27 21.21
C VAL A 603 -13.39 -7.56 22.53
N ALA A 604 -12.31 -6.83 22.84
CA ALA A 604 -11.65 -6.79 24.14
C ALA A 604 -11.97 -5.46 24.85
N PRO A 605 -13.09 -5.37 25.61
CA PRO A 605 -13.63 -4.10 26.10
C PRO A 605 -12.87 -3.50 27.28
N GLY A 606 -13.11 -2.21 27.54
CA GLY A 606 -12.78 -1.51 28.79
C GLY A 606 -11.40 -0.85 28.86
N SER A 607 -10.55 -1.01 27.85
CA SER A 607 -9.33 -0.20 27.70
C SER A 607 -8.83 -0.20 26.25
N PRO A 608 -8.29 0.92 25.75
CA PRO A 608 -7.56 0.98 24.49
C PRO A 608 -6.14 0.39 24.62
N SER A 609 -5.68 0.10 25.84
CA SER A 609 -4.42 -0.63 26.06
C SER A 609 -4.69 -2.11 26.27
N ASN A 610 -4.20 -2.93 25.35
CA ASN A 610 -4.35 -4.39 25.38
C ASN A 610 -3.15 -5.05 24.70
N VAL A 611 -2.89 -6.30 25.06
CA VAL A 611 -1.92 -7.17 24.37
C VAL A 611 -2.69 -8.23 23.60
N TRP A 612 -2.31 -8.42 22.35
CA TRP A 612 -2.73 -9.55 21.53
C TRP A 612 -1.52 -10.40 21.14
N ILE A 613 -1.67 -11.72 21.16
CA ILE A 613 -0.66 -12.66 20.66
C ILE A 613 -1.31 -13.50 19.56
N CYS A 614 -0.66 -13.59 18.40
CA CYS A 614 -1.09 -14.45 17.33
C CYS A 614 -0.03 -15.53 17.06
N GLU A 615 -0.47 -16.77 16.91
CA GLU A 615 0.37 -17.84 16.37
C GLU A 615 -0.38 -18.59 15.28
N VAL A 616 0.29 -18.82 14.15
CA VAL A 616 -0.22 -19.65 13.05
C VAL A 616 0.54 -20.97 12.99
N GLY A 617 -0.10 -21.99 12.42
CA GLY A 617 0.53 -23.27 12.19
C GLY A 617 -0.29 -24.10 11.21
N GLY A 618 0.03 -25.38 11.11
CA GLY A 618 -0.78 -26.29 10.33
C GLY A 618 -0.60 -27.75 10.72
N ALA A 619 -1.22 -28.63 9.94
CA ALA A 619 -1.14 -30.07 10.14
C ALA A 619 0.31 -30.57 9.98
N SER A 620 1.13 -29.91 9.16
CA SER A 620 2.56 -30.26 9.04
C SER A 620 3.34 -30.08 10.35
N ASP A 621 2.97 -29.10 11.17
CA ASP A 621 3.64 -28.78 12.44
C ASP A 621 3.03 -29.56 13.63
N HIS A 622 1.69 -29.74 13.65
CA HIS A 622 0.97 -30.28 14.81
C HIS A 622 0.27 -31.62 14.58
N GLY A 623 0.24 -32.12 13.34
CA GLY A 623 -0.51 -33.32 12.93
C GLY A 623 -2.02 -33.09 12.81
N ASN A 624 -2.65 -32.47 13.81
CA ASN A 624 -4.07 -32.11 13.79
C ASN A 624 -4.38 -30.90 14.68
N PHE A 625 -5.62 -30.39 14.56
CA PHE A 625 -6.07 -29.20 15.27
C PHE A 625 -6.21 -29.40 16.79
N ASP A 626 -6.58 -30.59 17.25
CA ASP A 626 -6.62 -30.86 18.69
C ASP A 626 -5.23 -30.75 19.32
N SER A 627 -4.21 -31.22 18.63
CA SER A 627 -2.81 -31.13 19.06
C SER A 627 -2.31 -29.68 19.06
N PHE A 628 -2.69 -28.89 18.06
CA PHE A 628 -2.45 -27.45 18.04
C PHE A 628 -3.12 -26.74 19.22
N VAL A 629 -4.41 -26.99 19.44
CA VAL A 629 -5.17 -26.41 20.56
C VAL A 629 -4.55 -26.78 21.89
N ASN A 630 -4.19 -28.05 22.10
CA ASN A 630 -3.56 -28.51 23.34
C ASN A 630 -2.19 -27.86 23.57
N ALA A 631 -1.36 -27.73 22.53
CA ALA A 631 -0.06 -27.08 22.64
C ALA A 631 -0.18 -25.59 22.97
N ILE A 632 -1.03 -24.86 22.25
CA ILE A 632 -1.25 -23.41 22.44
C ILE A 632 -1.85 -23.12 23.81
N THR A 633 -2.89 -23.87 24.22
CA THR A 633 -3.59 -23.59 25.49
C THR A 633 -2.78 -24.00 26.73
N ALA A 634 -1.72 -24.80 26.56
CA ALA A 634 -0.74 -25.12 27.59
C ALA A 634 0.46 -24.15 27.62
N ALA A 635 0.59 -23.26 26.62
CA ALA A 635 1.69 -22.31 26.54
C ALA A 635 1.64 -21.26 27.65
N THR A 636 2.82 -20.86 28.13
CA THR A 636 2.94 -19.80 29.13
C THR A 636 2.79 -18.43 28.47
N VAL A 637 1.84 -17.64 28.97
CA VAL A 637 1.66 -16.23 28.61
C VAL A 637 1.64 -15.40 29.89
N GLU A 638 2.54 -14.43 29.99
CA GLU A 638 2.62 -13.50 31.11
C GLU A 638 2.68 -12.06 30.60
N VAL A 639 1.88 -11.19 31.21
CA VAL A 639 1.92 -9.74 30.94
C VAL A 639 2.13 -9.02 32.26
N SER A 640 3.21 -8.24 32.34
CA SER A 640 3.49 -7.39 33.51
C SER A 640 3.31 -5.92 33.14
N ARG A 641 2.68 -5.17 34.07
CA ARG A 641 2.41 -3.73 33.91
C ARG A 641 2.97 -2.98 35.11
N VAL A 642 4.09 -2.29 34.91
CA VAL A 642 4.74 -1.52 35.98
C VAL A 642 4.94 -0.08 35.53
N LYS A 643 4.28 0.87 36.21
CA LYS A 643 4.35 2.32 35.90
C LYS A 643 4.09 2.63 34.41
N GLY A 644 3.15 1.88 33.79
CA GLY A 644 2.78 2.04 32.39
C GLY A 644 3.74 1.40 31.39
N VAL A 645 4.85 0.79 31.80
CA VAL A 645 5.64 -0.12 30.96
C VAL A 645 4.91 -1.46 30.91
N ILE A 646 4.79 -2.02 29.71
CA ILE A 646 4.18 -3.33 29.47
C ILE A 646 5.30 -4.24 28.96
N ASP A 647 5.51 -5.36 29.65
CA ASP A 647 6.40 -6.43 29.22
C ASP A 647 5.58 -7.71 29.06
N VAL A 648 5.71 -8.33 27.90
CA VAL A 648 5.01 -9.56 27.51
C VAL A 648 6.03 -10.67 27.38
N HIS A 649 5.73 -11.82 27.98
CA HIS A 649 6.48 -13.06 27.84
C HIS A 649 5.54 -14.15 27.32
N TYR A 650 5.91 -14.75 26.20
CA TYR A 650 5.17 -15.83 25.57
C TYR A 650 6.15 -16.96 25.24
N ILE A 651 5.89 -18.16 25.75
CA ILE A 651 6.64 -19.37 25.36
C ILE A 651 5.85 -20.05 24.25
N SER A 652 6.17 -19.72 23.01
CA SER A 652 5.57 -20.32 21.83
C SER A 652 5.89 -21.82 21.77
N PRO A 653 4.90 -22.69 21.46
CA PRO A 653 5.14 -24.12 21.24
C PRO A 653 6.18 -24.43 20.17
N ILE A 654 6.37 -23.54 19.17
CA ILE A 654 7.32 -23.72 18.07
C ILE A 654 8.49 -22.74 18.17
N GLU A 655 8.21 -21.45 18.37
CA GLU A 655 9.20 -20.38 18.21
C GLU A 655 10.04 -20.14 19.48
N GLY A 656 9.70 -20.82 20.57
CA GLY A 656 10.40 -20.74 21.86
C GLY A 656 10.04 -19.52 22.69
N ASP A 657 10.99 -19.03 23.48
CA ASP A 657 10.77 -17.93 24.43
C ASP A 657 10.79 -16.57 23.72
N LEU A 658 9.64 -15.90 23.67
CA LEU A 658 9.47 -14.58 23.06
C LEU A 658 9.18 -13.54 24.14
N ARG A 659 9.96 -12.45 24.16
CA ARG A 659 9.74 -11.33 25.09
C ARG A 659 9.71 -10.01 24.35
N LEU A 660 8.63 -9.26 24.51
CA LEU A 660 8.46 -7.92 23.95
C LEU A 660 8.06 -6.94 25.05
N GLY A 661 8.82 -5.86 25.20
CA GLY A 661 8.43 -4.75 26.06
C GLY A 661 8.22 -3.45 25.31
N THR A 662 7.38 -2.58 25.88
CA THR A 662 7.25 -1.20 25.40
C THR A 662 8.60 -0.47 25.47
N SER A 663 9.45 -0.85 26.43
CA SER A 663 10.79 -0.27 26.65
C SER A 663 11.96 -1.26 26.53
N SER A 664 11.75 -2.56 26.78
CA SER A 664 12.84 -3.57 26.90
C SER A 664 13.27 -4.23 25.57
N GLY A 665 12.73 -3.79 24.43
CA GLY A 665 13.03 -4.34 23.10
C GLY A 665 12.36 -5.69 22.85
N PHE A 666 12.83 -6.43 21.85
CA PHE A 666 12.39 -7.79 21.54
C PHE A 666 13.53 -8.80 21.78
N LYS A 667 13.20 -9.93 22.39
CA LYS A 667 14.12 -11.04 22.61
C LYS A 667 13.49 -12.35 22.17
N VAL A 668 14.34 -13.21 21.60
CA VAL A 668 14.01 -14.60 21.24
C VAL A 668 15.03 -15.49 21.95
N ASN A 669 14.57 -16.40 22.80
CA ASN A 669 15.42 -17.28 23.62
C ASN A 669 16.52 -16.51 24.36
N ASP A 670 16.10 -15.41 25.02
CA ASP A 670 16.97 -14.45 25.73
C ASP A 670 17.99 -13.67 24.87
N VAL A 671 18.00 -13.86 23.55
CA VAL A 671 18.84 -13.12 22.61
C VAL A 671 18.09 -11.89 22.10
N ALA A 672 18.67 -10.71 22.32
CA ALA A 672 18.13 -9.45 21.78
C ALA A 672 18.06 -9.52 20.26
N THR A 673 16.86 -9.33 19.72
CA THR A 673 16.59 -9.37 18.28
C THR A 673 16.20 -7.96 17.81
N PRO A 674 16.95 -7.37 16.87
CA PRO A 674 16.61 -6.05 16.33
C PRO A 674 15.25 -6.06 15.64
N LEU A 675 14.45 -5.03 15.90
CA LEU A 675 13.15 -4.81 15.26
C LEU A 675 13.25 -3.92 14.01
N ARG A 676 14.34 -3.17 13.87
CA ARG A 676 14.50 -2.09 12.86
C ARG A 676 15.86 -2.13 12.17
N ASN A 677 16.10 -3.18 11.40
CA ASN A 677 17.31 -3.33 10.58
C ASN A 677 17.07 -4.16 9.32
N HIS A 678 15.82 -4.21 8.83
CA HIS A 678 15.53 -4.98 7.63
C HIS A 678 16.30 -4.41 6.44
N PRO A 679 16.77 -5.30 5.55
CA PRO A 679 17.31 -4.89 4.25
C PRO A 679 16.17 -4.37 3.38
N ARG A 680 16.46 -3.90 2.15
CA ARG A 680 15.40 -3.54 1.20
C ARG A 680 14.50 -4.75 0.94
N HIS A 681 15.12 -5.92 0.76
CA HIS A 681 14.45 -7.20 0.61
C HIS A 681 15.35 -8.34 1.10
N SER A 682 14.78 -9.35 1.76
CA SER A 682 15.42 -10.62 2.09
C SER A 682 14.35 -11.68 2.06
N SER A 683 14.53 -12.68 1.21
CA SER A 683 13.67 -13.85 1.05
C SER A 683 14.52 -15.07 0.66
N PRO A 684 13.95 -16.29 0.63
CA PRO A 684 14.66 -17.46 0.13
C PRO A 684 15.13 -17.32 -1.34
N TRP A 685 14.52 -16.41 -2.10
CA TRP A 685 14.85 -16.21 -3.51
C TRP A 685 15.96 -15.17 -3.72
N GLY A 686 16.25 -14.30 -2.75
CA GLY A 686 17.36 -13.37 -2.85
C GLY A 686 17.34 -12.25 -1.81
N GLU A 687 18.41 -11.45 -1.81
CA GLU A 687 18.59 -10.33 -0.89
C GLU A 687 18.98 -9.04 -1.61
N SER A 688 18.50 -7.91 -1.08
CA SER A 688 18.81 -6.55 -1.54
C SER A 688 18.99 -5.64 -0.32
N CYS A 689 20.13 -4.96 -0.20
CA CYS A 689 20.47 -4.13 0.96
C CYS A 689 19.55 -2.92 1.11
N GLU A 690 19.48 -2.35 2.32
CA GLU A 690 18.63 -1.22 2.74
C GLU A 690 18.41 -0.09 1.71
N PHE A 691 19.42 0.32 0.94
CA PHE A 691 19.30 1.34 -0.11
C PHE A 691 19.80 0.86 -1.48
N SER A 692 19.92 -0.45 -1.67
CA SER A 692 20.28 -1.02 -2.95
C SER A 692 19.12 -0.86 -3.92
N SER A 693 19.41 -0.30 -5.09
CA SER A 693 18.52 -0.35 -6.25
C SER A 693 18.68 -1.65 -7.05
N ALA A 694 19.51 -2.57 -6.58
CA ALA A 694 19.80 -3.83 -7.24
C ALA A 694 19.17 -5.02 -6.52
N TYR A 695 18.67 -5.96 -7.31
CA TYR A 695 18.12 -7.24 -6.87
C TYR A 695 18.77 -8.36 -7.66
N ASP A 696 19.00 -9.48 -6.99
CA ASP A 696 19.44 -10.73 -7.60
C ASP A 696 18.57 -11.84 -7.02
N LEU A 697 17.64 -12.34 -7.83
CA LEU A 697 16.61 -13.27 -7.40
C LEU A 697 16.72 -14.56 -8.19
N GLN A 698 16.67 -15.69 -7.50
CA GLN A 698 16.69 -17.01 -8.09
C GLN A 698 15.54 -17.86 -7.52
N ALA A 699 14.76 -18.48 -8.41
CA ALA A 699 13.72 -19.43 -8.06
C ALA A 699 13.82 -20.68 -8.95
N GLY A 700 14.39 -21.75 -8.40
CA GLY A 700 14.79 -22.93 -9.16
C GLY A 700 15.94 -22.60 -10.12
N ASP A 701 15.77 -22.95 -11.39
CA ASP A 701 16.72 -22.63 -12.46
C ASP A 701 16.53 -21.22 -13.08
N ALA A 702 15.44 -20.52 -12.76
CA ALA A 702 15.18 -19.18 -13.26
C ALA A 702 15.84 -18.12 -12.38
N ARG A 703 16.46 -17.12 -13.00
CA ARG A 703 17.10 -16.00 -12.29
C ARG A 703 16.74 -14.65 -12.93
N VAL A 704 16.59 -13.63 -12.10
CA VAL A 704 16.51 -12.23 -12.54
C VAL A 704 17.46 -11.36 -11.74
N GLN A 705 18.12 -10.49 -12.47
CA GLN A 705 19.14 -9.58 -11.99
C GLN A 705 18.74 -8.17 -12.44
N ILE A 706 18.52 -7.27 -11.49
CA ILE A 706 17.94 -5.95 -11.71
C ILE A 706 18.87 -4.91 -11.09
N ASN A 707 19.10 -3.81 -11.77
CA ASN A 707 19.57 -2.56 -11.18
C ASN A 707 18.67 -1.43 -11.68
N SER A 708 17.64 -1.14 -10.88
CA SER A 708 16.57 -0.19 -11.21
C SER A 708 17.05 1.27 -11.23
N LEU A 709 18.29 1.57 -10.81
CA LEU A 709 18.88 2.91 -10.92
C LEU A 709 19.56 3.13 -12.28
N THR A 710 20.22 2.11 -12.81
CA THR A 710 20.94 2.17 -14.10
C THR A 710 20.10 1.69 -15.27
N GLY A 711 19.01 0.97 -14.99
CA GLY A 711 18.22 0.26 -16.00
C GLY A 711 18.89 -1.02 -16.51
N ALA A 712 19.90 -1.55 -15.80
CA ALA A 712 20.48 -2.84 -16.14
C ALA A 712 19.54 -3.96 -15.68
N ARG A 713 19.29 -4.91 -16.58
CA ARG A 713 18.39 -6.04 -16.35
C ARG A 713 18.90 -7.27 -17.09
N SER A 714 18.97 -8.41 -16.39
CA SER A 714 19.31 -9.70 -16.96
C SER A 714 18.34 -10.77 -16.44
N VAL A 715 17.95 -11.68 -17.33
CA VAL A 715 17.10 -12.83 -17.03
C VAL A 715 17.74 -14.06 -17.66
N SER A 716 17.65 -15.20 -16.97
CA SER A 716 18.17 -16.48 -17.46
C SER A 716 17.32 -17.64 -16.98
#